data_AF-A0A7J4NL14-F1
#
_entry.id   AF-A0A7J4NL14-F1
#
_cell.length_a   1.000
_cell.length_b   1.000
_cell.length_c   1.000
_cell.angle_alpha   90.00
_cell.angle_beta   90.00
_cell.angle_gamma   90.00
#
_symmetry.space_group_name_H-M   'P 1'
#
loop_
_entity.id
_entity.type
_entity.pdbx_description
1 polymer ?
#
loop_
_entity_poly.entity_id
_entity_poly.type
_entity_poly.pdbx_seq_one_letter_code
_entity_poly.pdbx_strand_id
1 'polypeptide(L)'
;MKERRLLVFAMTTLFLLSGCVSPFSNENENTTPAEDLPPTIAVNLVEDIDYGGSVYVSGSVNDEAPSDALVSIAFSIPWGNVYERPNDDGSWEFALAGLEPGEYNVTFSVKDDSEQSSESITMQFEVFPPVEDPVSLTVWREEYWYEEGEGVSITGQVSHTFLETCMLQFNDGVDLIIANDAINYDQTNGMFQIIVESIEGVLFGTIYVSCGLYTDSQNTVDVTIRPLSSQVSDLDGDGIPDDYDDCEDGSSFTSSPTTDYDSDGCYDYTEDLDDDNDGVDDSLDRCPKGELDWLSTPISDKDGDGCRDSSEDNDDDDDTIVDVTDECPDSPYGWHSSFLSDYDRDGCRDSDEDGDDDNDGIEDALDLCPKGVVGWIPDSTNDRDSDGCRDSDEDDDDDNDSVLDSNDTCPETLPGHLVNEYGCAEYEWDSDSDGVMDDVDQCDGTPIGLLVNEQGCADLDGDGVFANVDQCPDSPPRWSVDSIGCAVIQNPIIWHTGFYSSERFGKAGDFSFATKYDGNWGFVTEWDGESTYLFIFLQSSNSYMNTIWNQNVGNLLAEVPDNCHIFFGSYDSDWQSDVDAMATRVNSYKNGQNSEGQSWIDNNVHFVYQQAGSIGGGLGSVISSWSQFYYGIDRFQQWREIGSLYNWAKTWTSDPDYRFDYLAKEPQMWNAEFPVEMRKHDPAVTVVDLWVAQRHSGGWSSGHKSFANGTFPSSATMLTFNTMEVYMHHGCSERRDRYQKSDGSWGGCHEWDYDQRLNICQEVGNHSTCGDEFVRYITTYGREGRWLTDVSSYLFMLQDGGLQEFRYGGANGGWLNISVYLSTWDDDGMRPTSAEYAFSGGTFRGEYNNQSQYKRLHNLSIPSGTDKVVISSVVTGHGFGKDDANCAEFCNHEHRFSMNGNNAQEDFPMAGNGSVGSDREGCAKETHTGTVANQKGSWPYGRAGWCPGQDTKPWVWDITNWVDWSGGPNSMQYQGLYNGVNYVPQNEQSSGTNQDIRVTSYIVYYTNISSSNVSGAMLDNSEQPMENNPPNNSAVNVDAEVWMRDEYCQTEND
;
A
#
# COMPACT_ATOMS: atom_id res chain seq x y z
N MET A 1 20.88 61.85 -26.52
CA MET A 1 20.16 62.72 -27.47
C MET A 1 18.87 63.18 -26.80
N LYS A 2 18.30 64.29 -27.31
CA LYS A 2 17.01 64.89 -26.93
C LYS A 2 15.89 63.82 -26.87
N GLU A 3 15.01 63.76 -25.86
CA GLU A 3 14.01 64.73 -25.38
C GLU A 3 12.80 64.91 -26.34
N ARG A 4 11.58 64.71 -25.79
CA ARG A 4 10.23 65.13 -26.27
C ARG A 4 9.54 64.31 -27.37
N ARG A 5 8.21 64.13 -27.43
CA ARG A 5 6.99 64.32 -26.57
C ARG A 5 5.82 64.52 -27.58
N LEU A 6 4.62 63.99 -27.31
CA LEU A 6 3.28 64.64 -27.29
C LEU A 6 2.21 63.50 -27.24
N LEU A 7 1.28 63.33 -26.28
CA LEU A 7 0.17 64.20 -25.76
C LEU A 7 -0.82 64.62 -26.88
N VAL A 8 -2.16 64.38 -26.83
CA VAL A 8 -3.22 64.71 -25.83
C VAL A 8 -4.49 63.83 -26.17
N PHE A 9 -5.16 63.09 -25.27
CA PHE A 9 -6.24 63.45 -24.30
C PHE A 9 -7.65 63.80 -24.87
N ALA A 10 -8.66 62.91 -24.74
CA ALA A 10 -10.13 63.17 -24.68
C ALA A 10 -10.91 61.82 -24.56
N MET A 11 -11.32 61.35 -23.37
CA MET A 11 -12.62 61.58 -22.68
C MET A 11 -13.91 61.00 -23.35
N THR A 12 -14.25 59.76 -22.94
CA THR A 12 -15.58 59.25 -22.50
C THR A 12 -16.83 59.14 -23.41
N THR A 13 -17.62 58.08 -23.09
CA THR A 13 -19.07 57.83 -23.32
C THR A 13 -19.53 57.55 -24.76
N LEU A 14 -20.14 56.40 -25.09
CA LEU A 14 -21.36 55.82 -24.47
C LEU A 14 -21.59 54.34 -24.94
N PHE A 15 -21.95 53.41 -24.01
CA PHE A 15 -22.52 52.04 -24.23
C PHE A 15 -21.71 51.03 -25.10
N LEU A 16 -21.46 49.74 -24.79
CA LEU A 16 -21.74 48.74 -23.72
C LEU A 16 -20.56 47.68 -23.80
N LEU A 17 -20.46 46.52 -23.12
CA LEU A 17 -21.37 45.75 -22.24
C LEU A 17 -20.59 45.07 -21.07
N SER A 18 -20.32 43.76 -21.16
CA SER A 18 -19.63 42.83 -20.25
C SER A 18 -18.10 42.78 -20.50
N GLY A 19 -17.23 42.38 -19.56
CA GLY A 19 -17.39 42.02 -18.15
C GLY A 19 -16.00 41.65 -17.57
N CYS A 20 -15.64 42.27 -16.44
CA CYS A 20 -14.47 42.01 -15.57
C CYS A 20 -13.17 41.41 -16.15
N VAL A 21 -12.17 42.29 -16.40
CA VAL A 21 -10.76 42.00 -16.10
C VAL A 21 -10.16 43.25 -15.44
N SER A 22 -9.55 43.13 -14.25
CA SER A 22 -8.38 43.95 -13.87
C SER A 22 -7.66 43.40 -12.63
N PRO A 23 -6.35 43.68 -12.48
CA PRO A 23 -5.47 42.90 -11.62
C PRO A 23 -4.87 43.71 -10.44
N PHE A 24 -4.06 43.02 -9.63
CA PHE A 24 -3.06 43.52 -8.68
C PHE A 24 -2.78 45.04 -8.63
N SER A 25 -2.97 45.65 -7.45
CA SER A 25 -1.87 46.34 -6.75
C SER A 25 -2.20 46.67 -5.28
N ASN A 26 -1.35 46.17 -4.37
CA ASN A 26 -1.01 46.66 -3.02
C ASN A 26 -2.03 47.54 -2.24
N GLU A 27 -2.50 47.00 -1.11
CA GLU A 27 -2.52 47.75 0.16
C GLU A 27 -1.80 46.94 1.25
N ASN A 28 -1.21 47.65 2.23
CA ASN A 28 -0.76 47.03 3.46
C ASN A 28 -1.99 46.81 4.34
N GLU A 29 -2.45 45.58 4.53
CA GLU A 29 -3.25 45.25 5.71
C GLU A 29 -2.46 44.37 6.67
N ASN A 30 -2.48 44.83 7.92
CA ASN A 30 -1.94 44.13 9.07
C ASN A 30 -3.01 43.12 9.50
N THR A 31 -3.16 42.04 8.72
CA THR A 31 -4.05 40.93 9.09
C THR A 31 -3.51 40.29 10.36
N THR A 32 -4.33 40.33 11.40
CA THR A 32 -4.28 39.31 12.46
C THR A 32 -4.35 37.94 11.81
N PRO A 33 -3.83 36.86 12.44
CA PRO A 33 -4.24 35.51 12.08
C PRO A 33 -5.77 35.48 11.97
N ALA A 34 -6.30 34.81 10.95
CA ALA A 34 -7.72 34.49 10.97
C ALA A 34 -7.98 33.74 12.28
N GLU A 35 -8.99 34.15 13.04
CA GLU A 35 -9.49 33.28 14.09
C GLU A 35 -10.18 32.13 13.37
N ASP A 36 -9.70 30.92 13.63
CA ASP A 36 -10.24 29.66 13.14
C ASP A 36 -11.61 29.43 13.80
N LEU A 37 -12.70 29.57 13.04
CA LEU A 37 -14.06 29.48 13.54
C LEU A 37 -14.67 28.10 13.23
N PRO A 38 -15.56 27.56 14.08
CA PRO A 38 -16.21 26.29 13.79
C PRO A 38 -17.04 26.34 12.48
N PRO A 39 -16.97 25.30 11.63
CA PRO A 39 -17.70 25.25 10.38
C PRO A 39 -19.22 25.30 10.61
N THR A 40 -19.92 25.89 9.65
CA THR A 40 -21.39 25.93 9.64
C THR A 40 -21.93 25.23 8.40
N ILE A 41 -22.88 24.31 8.59
CA ILE A 41 -23.53 23.59 7.49
C ILE A 41 -24.95 24.11 7.25
N ALA A 42 -25.27 24.32 5.97
CA ALA A 42 -26.63 24.46 5.47
C ALA A 42 -26.94 23.23 4.60
N VAL A 43 -28.15 22.69 4.73
CA VAL A 43 -28.61 21.53 3.95
C VAL A 43 -29.88 21.94 3.21
N ASN A 44 -29.98 21.53 1.94
CA ASN A 44 -31.18 21.70 1.15
C ASN A 44 -32.31 20.79 1.65
N LEU A 45 -33.54 21.03 1.19
CA LEU A 45 -34.65 20.12 1.50
C LEU A 45 -34.46 18.81 0.73
N VAL A 46 -34.63 17.69 1.42
CA VAL A 46 -34.73 16.36 0.82
C VAL A 46 -36.19 16.15 0.43
N GLU A 47 -36.45 15.66 -0.79
CA GLU A 47 -37.81 15.40 -1.28
C GLU A 47 -38.21 13.94 -1.06
N ASP A 48 -39.51 13.70 -0.85
CA ASP A 48 -40.10 12.36 -0.80
C ASP A 48 -40.08 11.73 -2.20
N ILE A 49 -39.91 10.40 -2.30
CA ILE A 49 -39.78 9.69 -3.58
C ILE A 49 -40.75 8.50 -3.69
N ASP A 50 -41.09 8.10 -4.91
CA ASP A 50 -41.76 6.82 -5.16
C ASP A 50 -40.74 5.66 -5.13
N TYR A 51 -41.20 4.46 -4.74
CA TYR A 51 -40.38 3.24 -4.71
C TYR A 51 -39.68 2.98 -6.07
N GLY A 52 -38.36 2.79 -6.02
CA GLY A 52 -37.49 2.67 -7.20
C GLY A 52 -36.78 3.97 -7.61
N GLY A 53 -37.11 5.12 -7.01
CA GLY A 53 -36.42 6.38 -7.23
C GLY A 53 -35.08 6.53 -6.48
N SER A 54 -34.32 7.58 -6.82
CA SER A 54 -33.09 7.99 -6.15
C SER A 54 -33.27 9.30 -5.39
N VAL A 55 -32.77 9.35 -4.15
CA VAL A 55 -32.79 10.53 -3.27
C VAL A 55 -31.49 11.31 -3.42
N TYR A 56 -31.59 12.62 -3.65
CA TYR A 56 -30.45 13.53 -3.70
C TYR A 56 -30.40 14.36 -2.42
N VAL A 57 -29.24 14.38 -1.76
CA VAL A 57 -28.96 15.22 -0.59
C VAL A 57 -27.82 16.17 -0.93
N SER A 58 -28.03 17.47 -0.72
CA SER A 58 -27.03 18.50 -1.04
C SER A 58 -27.09 19.66 -0.07
N GLY A 59 -26.03 20.47 -0.05
CA GLY A 59 -25.95 21.61 0.85
C GLY A 59 -24.75 22.50 0.58
N SER A 60 -24.43 23.33 1.57
CA SER A 60 -23.17 24.07 1.59
C SER A 60 -22.55 24.17 2.98
N VAL A 61 -21.23 24.17 3.01
CA VAL A 61 -20.39 24.45 4.17
C VAL A 61 -19.91 25.89 4.07
N ASN A 62 -20.09 26.66 5.13
CA ASN A 62 -19.56 28.01 5.29
C ASN A 62 -18.54 27.98 6.44
N ASP A 63 -17.28 28.16 6.05
CA ASP A 63 -16.07 27.96 6.84
C ASP A 63 -14.94 28.85 6.28
N GLU A 64 -13.82 29.00 6.98
CA GLU A 64 -12.64 29.71 6.47
C GLU A 64 -11.94 28.96 5.32
N ALA A 65 -11.99 27.62 5.29
CA ALA A 65 -11.43 26.77 4.24
C ALA A 65 -12.38 25.59 3.90
N PRO A 66 -13.48 25.84 3.15
CA PRO A 66 -14.55 24.84 2.97
C PRO A 66 -14.15 23.50 2.32
N SER A 67 -13.09 23.48 1.51
CA SER A 67 -12.51 22.29 0.88
C SER A 67 -11.86 21.31 1.87
N ASP A 68 -11.44 21.84 3.01
CA ASP A 68 -10.64 21.10 4.01
C ASP A 68 -11.54 20.49 5.09
N ALA A 69 -12.83 20.84 5.06
CA ALA A 69 -13.87 20.30 5.93
C ALA A 69 -14.44 18.98 5.40
N LEU A 70 -14.85 18.10 6.33
CA LEU A 70 -15.47 16.80 6.02
C LEU A 70 -16.95 16.80 6.45
N VAL A 71 -17.85 16.63 5.49
CA VAL A 71 -19.29 16.42 5.73
C VAL A 71 -19.50 14.95 6.07
N SER A 72 -20.17 14.65 7.18
CA SER A 72 -20.63 13.31 7.53
C SER A 72 -22.16 13.22 7.42
N ILE A 73 -22.63 12.19 6.71
CA ILE A 73 -24.03 11.89 6.39
C ILE A 73 -24.39 10.55 7.02
N ALA A 74 -25.31 10.54 7.98
CA ALA A 74 -25.68 9.35 8.75
C ALA A 74 -27.18 9.03 8.63
N PHE A 75 -27.50 7.82 8.14
CA PHE A 75 -28.88 7.37 7.91
C PHE A 75 -29.43 6.54 9.09
N SER A 76 -30.75 6.52 9.29
CA SER A 76 -31.40 5.85 10.43
C SER A 76 -31.54 4.31 10.35
N ILE A 77 -30.91 3.69 9.34
CA ILE A 77 -30.90 2.24 9.07
C ILE A 77 -29.44 1.79 8.74
N PRO A 78 -29.10 0.49 8.66
CA PRO A 78 -27.71 0.02 8.88
C PRO A 78 -26.80 0.13 7.63
N TRP A 79 -26.78 1.30 6.98
CA TRP A 79 -25.83 1.65 5.91
C TRP A 79 -24.61 2.46 6.40
N GLY A 80 -24.59 2.82 7.69
CA GLY A 80 -23.44 3.50 8.31
C GLY A 80 -23.38 5.00 8.01
N ASN A 81 -22.19 5.57 8.15
CA ASN A 81 -21.92 6.98 7.84
C ASN A 81 -21.20 7.06 6.50
N VAL A 82 -21.72 7.90 5.60
CA VAL A 82 -21.03 8.35 4.38
C VAL A 82 -20.28 9.65 4.70
N TYR A 83 -19.18 9.92 4.01
CA TYR A 83 -18.39 11.14 4.17
C TYR A 83 -18.14 11.78 2.82
N GLU A 84 -18.34 13.09 2.74
CA GLU A 84 -18.16 13.89 1.52
C GLU A 84 -17.29 15.12 1.79
N ARG A 85 -16.52 15.55 0.78
CA ARG A 85 -15.73 16.79 0.84
C ARG A 85 -16.43 17.89 0.02
N PRO A 86 -16.64 19.10 0.56
CA PRO A 86 -17.16 20.21 -0.21
C PRO A 86 -16.18 20.68 -1.29
N ASN A 87 -16.72 21.25 -2.36
CA ASN A 87 -15.97 22.00 -3.35
C ASN A 87 -15.37 23.28 -2.74
N ASP A 88 -14.45 23.94 -3.46
CA ASP A 88 -13.84 25.24 -3.07
C ASP A 88 -14.86 26.36 -2.73
N ASP A 89 -16.09 26.28 -3.26
CA ASP A 89 -17.19 27.22 -2.97
C ASP A 89 -18.08 26.80 -1.78
N GLY A 90 -17.74 25.69 -1.13
CA GLY A 90 -18.45 25.07 -0.02
C GLY A 90 -19.61 24.16 -0.43
N SER A 91 -19.94 23.99 -1.71
CA SER A 91 -21.05 23.12 -2.15
C SER A 91 -20.72 21.63 -2.05
N TRP A 92 -21.71 20.79 -1.74
CA TRP A 92 -21.60 19.32 -1.77
C TRP A 92 -22.94 18.68 -2.15
N GLU A 93 -22.89 17.49 -2.74
CA GLU A 93 -24.05 16.70 -3.19
C GLU A 93 -23.74 15.20 -3.14
N PHE A 94 -24.72 14.39 -2.79
CA PHE A 94 -24.64 12.92 -2.75
C PHE A 94 -26.00 12.30 -3.13
N ALA A 95 -25.99 11.15 -3.80
CA ALA A 95 -27.18 10.47 -4.30
C ALA A 95 -27.30 9.03 -3.75
N LEU A 96 -28.53 8.59 -3.47
CA LEU A 96 -28.82 7.31 -2.83
C LEU A 96 -30.00 6.59 -3.52
N ALA A 97 -29.84 5.31 -3.85
CA ALA A 97 -30.85 4.49 -4.53
C ALA A 97 -31.13 3.19 -3.78
N GLY A 98 -32.19 2.46 -4.17
CA GLY A 98 -32.49 1.12 -3.64
C GLY A 98 -33.11 1.10 -2.24
N LEU A 99 -33.97 2.08 -1.92
CA LEU A 99 -34.68 2.16 -0.64
C LEU A 99 -36.03 1.42 -0.69
N GLU A 100 -36.33 0.69 0.38
CA GLU A 100 -37.64 0.08 0.66
C GLU A 100 -38.69 1.16 0.99
N PRO A 101 -40.01 0.89 0.87
CA PRO A 101 -41.05 1.85 1.28
C PRO A 101 -41.04 2.13 2.80
N GLY A 102 -41.04 3.40 3.20
CA GLY A 102 -41.05 3.81 4.62
C GLY A 102 -40.53 5.23 4.89
N GLU A 103 -40.56 5.64 6.18
CA GLU A 103 -39.99 6.91 6.64
C GLU A 103 -38.50 6.79 7.00
N TYR A 104 -37.67 7.68 6.45
CA TYR A 104 -36.22 7.72 6.64
C TYR A 104 -35.77 9.01 7.31
N ASN A 105 -34.79 8.93 8.21
CA ASN A 105 -34.11 10.11 8.77
C ASN A 105 -32.63 10.08 8.36
N VAL A 106 -32.12 11.24 7.92
CA VAL A 106 -30.71 11.44 7.57
C VAL A 106 -30.16 12.63 8.36
N THR A 107 -28.97 12.48 8.95
CA THR A 107 -28.33 13.48 9.82
C THR A 107 -26.99 13.91 9.24
N PHE A 108 -26.79 15.22 9.15
CA PHE A 108 -25.61 15.87 8.58
C PHE A 108 -24.82 16.59 9.68
N SER A 109 -23.51 16.47 9.67
CA SER A 109 -22.58 17.25 10.51
C SER A 109 -21.27 17.48 9.77
N VAL A 110 -20.52 18.53 10.12
CA VAL A 110 -19.24 18.86 9.47
C VAL A 110 -18.15 18.96 10.53
N LYS A 111 -16.93 18.52 10.18
CA LYS A 111 -15.72 18.67 10.98
C LYS A 111 -14.62 19.31 10.13
N ASP A 112 -13.92 20.31 10.65
CA ASP A 112 -12.75 20.92 10.00
C ASP A 112 -11.44 20.17 10.33
N ASP A 113 -10.34 20.57 9.70
CA ASP A 113 -8.99 20.02 9.91
C ASP A 113 -8.40 20.38 11.31
N SER A 114 -8.93 21.43 11.96
CA SER A 114 -8.68 21.81 13.36
C SER A 114 -9.49 21.00 14.39
N GLU A 115 -10.25 20.00 13.92
CA GLU A 115 -11.20 19.18 14.66
C GLU A 115 -12.43 19.88 15.27
N GLN A 116 -12.72 21.15 14.95
CA GLN A 116 -13.97 21.78 15.38
C GLN A 116 -15.14 21.21 14.56
N SER A 117 -16.36 21.24 15.11
CA SER A 117 -17.52 20.58 14.51
C SER A 117 -18.77 21.44 14.54
N SER A 118 -19.59 21.32 13.49
CA SER A 118 -20.88 22.01 13.36
C SER A 118 -21.98 21.37 14.22
N GLU A 119 -23.10 22.07 14.44
CA GLU A 119 -24.31 21.45 14.99
C GLU A 119 -24.93 20.49 13.95
N SER A 120 -25.37 19.30 14.40
CA SER A 120 -25.94 18.31 13.49
C SER A 120 -27.38 18.65 13.06
N ILE A 121 -27.65 18.59 11.77
CA ILE A 121 -28.98 18.83 11.16
C ILE A 121 -29.58 17.48 10.75
N THR A 122 -30.79 17.16 11.22
CA THR A 122 -31.52 15.96 10.79
C THR A 122 -32.69 16.34 9.89
N MET A 123 -32.78 15.71 8.73
CA MET A 123 -33.90 15.78 7.79
C MET A 123 -34.66 14.44 7.76
N GLN A 124 -35.93 14.48 7.35
CA GLN A 124 -36.80 13.32 7.19
C GLN A 124 -37.41 13.35 5.79
N PHE A 125 -37.55 12.17 5.15
CA PHE A 125 -38.28 11.97 3.90
C PHE A 125 -38.99 10.60 3.91
N GLU A 126 -40.01 10.43 3.07
CA GLU A 126 -40.79 9.20 2.90
C GLU A 126 -40.55 8.57 1.52
N VAL A 127 -40.51 7.24 1.46
CA VAL A 127 -40.52 6.46 0.23
C VAL A 127 -41.90 5.85 0.05
N PHE A 128 -42.67 6.32 -0.93
CA PHE A 128 -44.05 5.88 -1.16
C PHE A 128 -44.09 4.50 -1.84
N PRO A 129 -44.97 3.58 -1.39
CA PRO A 129 -45.12 2.26 -1.99
C PRO A 129 -45.82 2.33 -3.36
N PRO A 130 -45.60 1.35 -4.25
CA PRO A 130 -46.25 1.29 -5.56
C PRO A 130 -47.75 0.98 -5.45
N VAL A 131 -48.51 1.32 -6.50
CA VAL A 131 -49.95 1.05 -6.60
C VAL A 131 -50.17 -0.27 -7.36
N GLU A 132 -51.00 -1.17 -6.81
CA GLU A 132 -51.34 -2.47 -7.41
C GLU A 132 -52.62 -2.42 -8.29
N ASP A 133 -52.73 -3.38 -9.22
CA ASP A 133 -53.88 -3.57 -10.10
C ASP A 133 -55.13 -4.10 -9.35
N PRO A 134 -56.36 -3.80 -9.82
CA PRO A 134 -57.59 -4.17 -9.10
C PRO A 134 -57.99 -5.64 -9.26
N VAL A 135 -58.57 -6.23 -8.20
CA VAL A 135 -59.03 -7.64 -8.18
C VAL A 135 -60.30 -7.89 -9.03
N SER A 136 -60.27 -8.97 -9.83
CA SER A 136 -61.42 -9.46 -10.59
C SER A 136 -62.01 -10.75 -9.98
N LEU A 137 -63.33 -10.94 -10.13
CA LEU A 137 -64.11 -12.06 -9.58
C LEU A 137 -65.19 -12.51 -10.58
N THR A 138 -65.18 -13.79 -10.96
CA THR A 138 -66.10 -14.38 -11.96
C THR A 138 -66.81 -15.61 -11.40
N VAL A 139 -68.11 -15.78 -11.70
CA VAL A 139 -68.96 -16.93 -11.31
C VAL A 139 -69.67 -17.45 -12.56
N TRP A 140 -69.68 -18.77 -12.82
CA TRP A 140 -70.15 -19.30 -14.11
C TRP A 140 -71.67 -19.41 -14.29
N ARG A 141 -72.47 -19.39 -13.22
CA ARG A 141 -73.95 -19.36 -13.29
C ARG A 141 -74.51 -18.51 -12.15
N GLU A 142 -75.50 -17.67 -12.47
CA GLU A 142 -76.15 -16.78 -11.50
C GLU A 142 -77.49 -17.33 -10.97
N GLU A 143 -78.17 -18.20 -11.73
CA GLU A 143 -79.38 -18.92 -11.28
C GLU A 143 -79.18 -20.43 -11.26
N TYR A 144 -79.59 -21.07 -10.17
CA TYR A 144 -79.59 -22.52 -9.99
C TYR A 144 -80.99 -23.02 -9.61
N TRP A 145 -81.34 -24.23 -10.07
CA TRP A 145 -82.58 -24.91 -9.71
C TRP A 145 -82.28 -26.19 -8.93
N TYR A 146 -83.08 -26.49 -7.90
CA TYR A 146 -82.87 -27.64 -7.01
C TYR A 146 -84.18 -28.33 -6.60
N GLU A 147 -84.09 -29.62 -6.27
CA GLU A 147 -85.17 -30.36 -5.60
C GLU A 147 -84.99 -30.35 -4.07
N GLU A 148 -86.11 -30.38 -3.34
CA GLU A 148 -86.18 -30.15 -1.89
C GLU A 148 -85.45 -31.27 -1.09
N GLY A 149 -84.17 -31.06 -0.81
CA GLY A 149 -83.33 -31.98 -0.03
C GLY A 149 -81.87 -32.08 -0.49
N GLU A 150 -81.52 -31.53 -1.67
CA GLU A 150 -80.15 -31.55 -2.20
C GLU A 150 -79.41 -30.22 -1.97
N GLY A 151 -78.07 -30.26 -1.96
CA GLY A 151 -77.20 -29.09 -1.82
C GLY A 151 -76.73 -28.57 -3.18
N VAL A 152 -76.40 -27.27 -3.25
CA VAL A 152 -75.97 -26.61 -4.50
C VAL A 152 -74.50 -26.22 -4.40
N SER A 153 -73.74 -26.48 -5.48
CA SER A 153 -72.33 -26.08 -5.61
C SER A 153 -72.22 -24.85 -6.50
N ILE A 154 -71.62 -23.78 -5.97
CA ILE A 154 -71.27 -22.55 -6.67
C ILE A 154 -69.75 -22.56 -6.89
N THR A 155 -69.30 -22.18 -8.08
CA THR A 155 -67.88 -22.23 -8.48
C THR A 155 -67.51 -21.03 -9.35
N GLY A 156 -66.27 -20.58 -9.24
CA GLY A 156 -65.77 -19.41 -9.95
C GLY A 156 -64.26 -19.23 -9.80
N GLN A 157 -63.76 -18.06 -10.20
CA GLN A 157 -62.34 -17.71 -10.17
C GLN A 157 -62.10 -16.26 -9.73
N VAL A 158 -60.96 -16.01 -9.09
CA VAL A 158 -60.41 -14.70 -8.72
C VAL A 158 -59.13 -14.46 -9.53
N SER A 159 -58.90 -13.23 -9.99
CA SER A 159 -57.64 -12.83 -10.64
C SER A 159 -57.06 -11.58 -9.99
N HIS A 160 -55.77 -11.64 -9.62
CA HIS A 160 -54.97 -10.58 -9.01
C HIS A 160 -53.48 -10.96 -9.08
N THR A 161 -52.56 -10.01 -9.19
CA THR A 161 -51.11 -10.28 -9.29
C THR A 161 -50.54 -11.03 -8.08
N PHE A 162 -51.07 -10.75 -6.88
CA PHE A 162 -50.68 -11.39 -5.62
C PHE A 162 -51.82 -12.24 -5.03
N LEU A 163 -52.20 -13.34 -5.69
CA LEU A 163 -53.31 -14.23 -5.30
C LEU A 163 -53.22 -14.77 -3.86
N GLU A 164 -52.01 -14.91 -3.32
CA GLU A 164 -51.74 -15.38 -1.96
C GLU A 164 -52.22 -14.41 -0.86
N THR A 165 -52.40 -13.12 -1.18
CA THR A 165 -52.95 -12.10 -0.26
C THR A 165 -54.48 -12.11 -0.19
N CYS A 166 -55.15 -12.83 -1.10
CA CYS A 166 -56.60 -12.74 -1.27
C CYS A 166 -57.42 -13.47 -0.17
N MET A 167 -58.47 -12.79 0.29
CA MET A 167 -59.48 -13.32 1.23
C MET A 167 -60.88 -13.33 0.60
N LEU A 168 -61.48 -14.52 0.46
CA LEU A 168 -62.87 -14.70 0.02
C LEU A 168 -63.82 -14.89 1.21
N GLN A 169 -65.06 -14.43 1.04
CA GLN A 169 -66.17 -14.65 1.96
C GLN A 169 -67.48 -14.86 1.19
N PHE A 170 -68.38 -15.68 1.72
CA PHE A 170 -69.75 -15.83 1.24
C PHE A 170 -70.76 -15.53 2.35
N ASN A 171 -71.80 -14.79 1.99
CA ASN A 171 -72.88 -14.38 2.88
C ASN A 171 -74.22 -14.82 2.31
N ASP A 172 -74.97 -15.63 3.08
CA ASP A 172 -76.29 -16.17 2.71
C ASP A 172 -77.46 -15.20 2.94
N GLY A 173 -77.16 -13.98 3.44
CA GLY A 173 -78.15 -12.94 3.71
C GLY A 173 -78.94 -13.11 5.02
N VAL A 174 -78.65 -14.11 5.86
CA VAL A 174 -79.44 -14.43 7.07
C VAL A 174 -78.58 -14.55 8.36
N ASP A 175 -77.35 -14.04 8.35
CA ASP A 175 -76.33 -13.99 9.42
C ASP A 175 -75.26 -15.11 9.42
N LEU A 176 -75.12 -15.93 8.36
CA LEU A 176 -73.96 -16.84 8.18
C LEU A 176 -72.92 -16.24 7.24
N ILE A 177 -71.69 -16.06 7.75
CA ILE A 177 -70.51 -15.70 6.96
C ILE A 177 -69.59 -16.92 6.90
N ILE A 178 -69.41 -17.47 5.71
CA ILE A 178 -68.40 -18.50 5.43
C ILE A 178 -67.13 -17.77 4.99
N ALA A 179 -66.05 -17.90 5.77
CA ALA A 179 -64.75 -17.28 5.50
C ALA A 179 -63.76 -18.29 4.85
N ASN A 180 -62.66 -17.77 4.28
CA ASN A 180 -61.62 -18.50 3.54
C ASN A 180 -61.35 -19.94 4.01
N ASP A 181 -61.15 -20.19 5.31
CA ASP A 181 -60.86 -21.54 5.87
C ASP A 181 -61.92 -22.63 5.58
N ALA A 182 -63.11 -22.24 5.11
CA ALA A 182 -64.23 -23.12 4.76
C ALA A 182 -64.70 -22.97 3.30
N ILE A 183 -64.03 -22.14 2.50
CA ILE A 183 -64.18 -22.08 1.04
C ILE A 183 -63.00 -22.81 0.41
N ASN A 184 -63.23 -23.68 -0.57
CA ASN A 184 -62.13 -24.38 -1.23
C ASN A 184 -61.51 -23.45 -2.29
N TYR A 185 -60.62 -22.56 -1.86
CA TYR A 185 -59.90 -21.57 -2.70
C TYR A 185 -58.45 -22.00 -2.95
N ASP A 186 -58.05 -22.07 -4.21
CA ASP A 186 -56.68 -22.37 -4.63
C ASP A 186 -55.93 -21.06 -4.92
N GLN A 187 -54.98 -20.74 -4.04
CA GLN A 187 -54.18 -19.50 -4.12
C GLN A 187 -53.18 -19.49 -5.29
N THR A 188 -53.02 -20.61 -6.03
CA THR A 188 -52.07 -20.73 -7.15
C THR A 188 -52.69 -20.30 -8.48
N ASN A 189 -54.00 -20.49 -8.65
CA ASN A 189 -54.73 -20.25 -9.91
C ASN A 189 -56.03 -19.46 -9.72
N GLY A 190 -56.38 -19.11 -8.47
CA GLY A 190 -57.53 -18.27 -8.13
C GLY A 190 -58.88 -18.99 -8.12
N MET A 191 -58.92 -20.30 -8.32
CA MET A 191 -60.18 -21.06 -8.44
C MET A 191 -60.85 -21.26 -7.08
N PHE A 192 -62.17 -21.14 -6.99
CA PHE A 192 -62.92 -21.39 -5.75
C PHE A 192 -64.19 -22.23 -5.93
N GLN A 193 -64.53 -23.00 -4.88
CA GLN A 193 -65.79 -23.72 -4.76
C GLN A 193 -66.46 -23.47 -3.40
N ILE A 194 -67.78 -23.23 -3.43
CA ILE A 194 -68.65 -23.02 -2.27
C ILE A 194 -69.82 -24.00 -2.36
N ILE A 195 -70.05 -24.80 -1.32
CA ILE A 195 -71.15 -25.77 -1.26
C ILE A 195 -72.17 -25.28 -0.23
N VAL A 196 -73.41 -25.05 -0.67
CA VAL A 196 -74.52 -24.59 0.16
C VAL A 196 -75.48 -25.76 0.40
N GLU A 197 -75.46 -26.30 1.62
CA GLU A 197 -76.32 -27.41 2.05
C GLU A 197 -77.54 -26.91 2.85
N SER A 198 -78.64 -27.68 2.84
CA SER A 198 -79.87 -27.42 3.63
C SER A 198 -80.65 -26.15 3.24
N ILE A 199 -80.89 -25.95 1.93
CA ILE A 199 -81.64 -24.80 1.41
C ILE A 199 -83.16 -25.03 1.53
N GLU A 200 -83.88 -24.11 2.17
CA GLU A 200 -85.36 -24.08 2.21
C GLU A 200 -85.91 -22.86 1.42
N GLY A 201 -86.54 -23.09 0.27
CA GLY A 201 -87.18 -22.04 -0.53
C GLY A 201 -86.24 -21.39 -1.55
N VAL A 202 -86.33 -20.06 -1.72
CA VAL A 202 -85.45 -19.31 -2.62
C VAL A 202 -84.37 -18.62 -1.79
N LEU A 203 -83.10 -18.90 -2.08
CA LEU A 203 -81.94 -18.31 -1.41
C LEU A 203 -81.23 -17.32 -2.34
N PHE A 204 -80.76 -16.22 -1.75
CA PHE A 204 -79.93 -15.20 -2.39
C PHE A 204 -78.64 -15.08 -1.59
N GLY A 205 -77.49 -15.16 -2.24
CA GLY A 205 -76.19 -15.05 -1.56
C GLY A 205 -75.24 -14.14 -2.31
N THR A 206 -74.32 -13.52 -1.57
CA THR A 206 -73.29 -12.60 -2.10
C THR A 206 -71.91 -13.15 -1.79
N ILE A 207 -71.05 -13.23 -2.81
CA ILE A 207 -69.62 -13.55 -2.71
C ILE A 207 -68.84 -12.23 -2.66
N TYR A 208 -67.83 -12.16 -1.80
CA TYR A 208 -66.95 -11.00 -1.59
C TYR A 208 -65.48 -11.43 -1.62
N VAL A 209 -64.61 -10.64 -2.25
CA VAL A 209 -63.16 -10.83 -2.26
C VAL A 209 -62.40 -9.54 -1.95
N SER A 210 -61.24 -9.66 -1.28
CA SER A 210 -60.29 -8.57 -1.00
C SER A 210 -58.86 -9.07 -1.17
N CYS A 211 -57.98 -8.34 -1.86
CA CYS A 211 -56.56 -8.69 -2.10
C CYS A 211 -55.65 -7.45 -2.02
N GLY A 212 -54.35 -7.61 -1.79
CA GLY A 212 -53.36 -6.52 -1.82
C GLY A 212 -52.13 -6.80 -0.94
N LEU A 213 -50.92 -6.43 -1.40
CA LEU A 213 -49.69 -6.50 -0.59
C LEU A 213 -49.26 -5.12 -0.08
N TYR A 214 -49.32 -4.10 -0.94
CA TYR A 214 -49.05 -2.69 -0.66
C TYR A 214 -50.31 -1.81 -0.72
N THR A 215 -51.31 -2.16 -1.55
CA THR A 215 -52.60 -1.45 -1.64
C THR A 215 -53.80 -2.41 -1.77
N ASP A 216 -54.79 -2.30 -0.88
CA ASP A 216 -55.98 -3.17 -0.86
C ASP A 216 -57.00 -2.87 -1.98
N SER A 217 -57.51 -3.93 -2.64
CA SER A 217 -58.58 -3.90 -3.66
C SER A 217 -59.69 -4.92 -3.37
N GLN A 218 -60.94 -4.67 -3.80
CA GLN A 218 -62.16 -5.42 -3.38
C GLN A 218 -63.21 -5.58 -4.50
N ASN A 219 -63.94 -6.72 -4.52
CA ASN A 219 -64.99 -7.01 -5.53
C ASN A 219 -66.11 -7.96 -4.99
N THR A 220 -67.30 -7.99 -5.62
CA THR A 220 -68.48 -8.75 -5.17
C THR A 220 -69.44 -9.22 -6.28
N VAL A 221 -70.05 -10.41 -6.15
CA VAL A 221 -71.05 -10.98 -7.09
C VAL A 221 -72.22 -11.64 -6.33
N ASP A 222 -73.45 -11.55 -6.85
CA ASP A 222 -74.69 -12.12 -6.27
C ASP A 222 -75.20 -13.37 -7.04
N VAL A 223 -75.83 -14.34 -6.34
CA VAL A 223 -76.41 -15.57 -6.92
C VAL A 223 -77.79 -15.94 -6.35
N THR A 224 -78.63 -16.64 -7.13
CA THR A 224 -80.03 -17.02 -6.78
C THR A 224 -80.31 -18.53 -6.98
N ILE A 225 -81.08 -19.15 -6.06
CA ILE A 225 -81.38 -20.60 -6.07
C ILE A 225 -82.91 -20.85 -5.95
N ARG A 226 -83.53 -21.74 -6.76
CA ARG A 226 -85.01 -21.88 -6.92
C ARG A 226 -85.56 -23.33 -7.09
N PRO A 227 -86.86 -23.64 -6.81
CA PRO A 227 -87.48 -24.98 -7.03
C PRO A 227 -88.52 -25.09 -8.20
N LEU A 228 -88.70 -26.29 -8.80
CA LEU A 228 -89.56 -26.60 -9.99
C LEU A 228 -91.05 -26.95 -9.71
N SER A 229 -91.97 -26.79 -10.71
CA SER A 229 -93.36 -27.37 -10.72
C SER A 229 -94.06 -27.44 -12.12
N SER A 230 -95.17 -28.19 -12.28
CA SER A 230 -95.56 -28.94 -13.52
C SER A 230 -96.92 -28.70 -14.24
N GLN A 231 -97.00 -28.79 -15.60
CA GLN A 231 -97.97 -29.58 -16.45
C GLN A 231 -97.99 -29.19 -17.97
N VAL A 232 -97.77 -30.14 -18.92
CA VAL A 232 -98.05 -30.06 -20.40
C VAL A 232 -98.49 -31.43 -20.98
N SER A 233 -98.63 -31.62 -22.31
CA SER A 233 -99.16 -32.83 -23.01
C SER A 233 -98.25 -33.27 -24.16
N ASP A 234 -98.18 -34.58 -24.43
CA ASP A 234 -97.27 -35.23 -25.40
C ASP A 234 -98.00 -36.43 -26.10
N LEU A 235 -97.73 -36.68 -27.39
CA LEU A 235 -98.50 -37.56 -28.30
C LEU A 235 -97.93 -38.98 -28.46
N ASP A 236 -96.62 -39.11 -28.68
CA ASP A 236 -95.95 -40.40 -28.94
C ASP A 236 -95.41 -41.05 -27.63
N GLY A 237 -95.26 -40.24 -26.58
CA GLY A 237 -94.94 -40.62 -25.21
C GLY A 237 -93.47 -40.49 -24.81
N ASP A 238 -92.63 -39.80 -25.60
CA ASP A 238 -91.18 -39.73 -25.36
C ASP A 238 -90.79 -38.76 -24.21
N GLY A 239 -91.57 -37.69 -24.00
CA GLY A 239 -91.35 -36.67 -22.97
C GLY A 239 -91.34 -35.22 -23.47
N ILE A 240 -91.27 -34.98 -24.78
CA ILE A 240 -91.30 -33.65 -25.41
C ILE A 240 -92.73 -33.31 -25.87
N PRO A 241 -93.28 -32.12 -25.53
CA PRO A 241 -94.64 -31.74 -25.96
C PRO A 241 -94.74 -31.48 -27.47
N ASP A 242 -95.78 -31.98 -28.14
CA ASP A 242 -96.03 -31.92 -29.61
C ASP A 242 -95.79 -30.58 -30.32
N ASP A 243 -95.86 -29.44 -29.60
CA ASP A 243 -95.59 -28.11 -30.16
C ASP A 243 -94.07 -27.83 -30.35
N TYR A 244 -93.20 -28.80 -30.03
CA TYR A 244 -91.73 -28.72 -29.97
C TYR A 244 -91.03 -30.03 -30.39
N ASP A 245 -91.65 -30.83 -31.25
CA ASP A 245 -91.12 -32.11 -31.78
C ASP A 245 -91.23 -32.07 -33.32
N ASP A 246 -90.09 -31.94 -34.02
CA ASP A 246 -90.04 -31.89 -35.49
C ASP A 246 -90.21 -33.30 -36.13
N CYS A 247 -90.22 -34.35 -35.31
CA CYS A 247 -90.45 -35.75 -35.65
C CYS A 247 -91.82 -36.31 -35.19
N GLU A 248 -92.87 -35.47 -35.03
CA GLU A 248 -94.26 -35.69 -34.51
C GLU A 248 -94.93 -37.12 -34.56
N ASP A 249 -94.54 -38.00 -35.48
CA ASP A 249 -95.11 -39.35 -35.75
C ASP A 249 -94.08 -40.49 -35.47
N GLY A 250 -92.99 -40.18 -34.74
CA GLY A 250 -91.71 -40.90 -34.68
C GLY A 250 -91.62 -42.21 -33.86
N SER A 251 -90.37 -42.61 -33.60
CA SER A 251 -90.03 -43.85 -32.89
C SER A 251 -89.98 -43.66 -31.37
N SER A 252 -91.10 -43.77 -30.64
CA SER A 252 -91.21 -43.72 -29.17
C SER A 252 -89.94 -44.15 -28.38
N PHE A 253 -89.11 -43.16 -28.08
CA PHE A 253 -87.87 -43.27 -27.31
C PHE A 253 -88.00 -42.43 -26.03
N THR A 254 -86.98 -41.67 -25.66
CA THR A 254 -87.06 -40.65 -24.62
C THR A 254 -86.00 -39.62 -24.98
N SER A 255 -86.40 -38.46 -25.48
CA SER A 255 -85.47 -37.39 -25.82
C SER A 255 -84.53 -37.10 -24.65
N SER A 256 -83.24 -37.00 -24.99
CA SER A 256 -82.15 -36.73 -24.06
C SER A 256 -80.90 -36.35 -24.87
N PRO A 257 -79.97 -35.54 -24.32
CA PRO A 257 -78.73 -35.14 -24.98
C PRO A 257 -77.71 -36.25 -25.30
N THR A 258 -78.14 -37.52 -25.31
CA THR A 258 -77.35 -38.71 -25.66
C THR A 258 -78.05 -39.60 -26.70
N THR A 259 -79.20 -39.17 -27.19
CA THR A 259 -80.10 -39.91 -28.09
C THR A 259 -80.74 -39.01 -29.15
N ASP A 260 -80.84 -37.71 -28.83
CA ASP A 260 -81.42 -36.62 -29.58
C ASP A 260 -80.56 -35.42 -29.16
N TYR A 261 -79.53 -35.12 -29.96
CA TYR A 261 -78.42 -34.25 -29.52
C TYR A 261 -78.81 -32.77 -29.56
N ASP A 262 -79.39 -32.30 -30.67
CA ASP A 262 -79.91 -30.94 -30.80
C ASP A 262 -81.23 -30.71 -30.04
N SER A 263 -81.90 -31.79 -29.63
CA SER A 263 -83.18 -31.80 -28.90
C SER A 263 -84.38 -31.35 -29.74
N ASP A 264 -84.38 -31.60 -31.06
CA ASP A 264 -85.51 -31.33 -31.96
C ASP A 264 -86.64 -32.38 -31.90
N GLY A 265 -86.40 -33.54 -31.27
CA GLY A 265 -87.34 -34.66 -31.12
C GLY A 265 -87.05 -35.86 -32.03
N CYS A 266 -86.12 -35.75 -32.98
CA CYS A 266 -85.65 -36.82 -33.83
C CYS A 266 -84.59 -37.69 -33.13
N TYR A 267 -84.35 -38.91 -33.65
CA TYR A 267 -83.42 -39.87 -33.02
C TYR A 267 -82.16 -40.05 -33.87
N ASP A 268 -81.04 -39.43 -33.43
CA ASP A 268 -79.69 -39.41 -34.03
C ASP A 268 -79.41 -40.70 -34.84
N TYR A 269 -79.52 -41.84 -34.17
CA TYR A 269 -79.00 -43.11 -34.68
C TYR A 269 -79.77 -43.70 -35.87
N THR A 270 -81.00 -43.25 -36.16
CA THR A 270 -81.80 -43.85 -37.25
C THR A 270 -82.70 -42.93 -38.05
N GLU A 271 -83.04 -41.75 -37.54
CA GLU A 271 -84.03 -40.87 -38.16
C GLU A 271 -83.45 -39.51 -38.56
N ASP A 272 -82.34 -39.09 -37.94
CA ASP A 272 -81.52 -37.93 -38.32
C ASP A 272 -80.31 -38.29 -39.23
N LEU A 273 -79.66 -37.27 -39.80
CA LEU A 273 -78.49 -37.29 -40.69
C LEU A 273 -77.55 -36.07 -40.56
N ASP A 274 -77.89 -35.11 -39.69
CA ASP A 274 -77.22 -33.84 -39.45
C ASP A 274 -77.35 -33.59 -37.93
N ASP A 275 -76.59 -34.37 -37.16
CA ASP A 275 -76.84 -34.67 -35.74
C ASP A 275 -76.74 -33.42 -34.81
N ASP A 276 -76.28 -32.26 -35.31
CA ASP A 276 -76.20 -30.95 -34.64
C ASP A 276 -76.85 -29.79 -35.43
N ASN A 277 -77.39 -30.07 -36.62
CA ASN A 277 -78.20 -29.18 -37.47
C ASN A 277 -77.46 -27.95 -38.05
N ASP A 278 -76.13 -28.02 -38.18
CA ASP A 278 -75.27 -26.98 -38.76
C ASP A 278 -75.44 -26.85 -40.31
N GLY A 279 -75.91 -27.91 -40.97
CA GLY A 279 -76.13 -27.96 -42.42
C GLY A 279 -75.05 -28.67 -43.24
N VAL A 280 -74.08 -29.33 -42.61
CA VAL A 280 -73.08 -30.22 -43.23
C VAL A 280 -73.37 -31.68 -42.80
N ASP A 281 -73.82 -32.53 -43.75
CA ASP A 281 -74.03 -33.97 -43.48
C ASP A 281 -72.82 -34.61 -42.72
N ASP A 282 -73.04 -35.33 -41.60
CA ASP A 282 -72.05 -36.00 -40.71
C ASP A 282 -70.83 -36.70 -41.38
N SER A 283 -70.99 -37.06 -42.66
CA SER A 283 -70.02 -37.81 -43.46
C SER A 283 -69.00 -36.95 -44.21
N LEU A 284 -69.23 -35.63 -44.24
CA LEU A 284 -68.33 -34.61 -44.78
C LEU A 284 -67.76 -33.71 -43.68
N ASP A 285 -68.41 -33.69 -42.52
CA ASP A 285 -68.04 -32.95 -41.33
C ASP A 285 -66.85 -33.58 -40.56
N ARG A 286 -65.90 -32.76 -40.05
CA ARG A 286 -64.84 -33.21 -39.12
C ARG A 286 -65.29 -33.19 -37.64
N CYS A 287 -66.35 -32.47 -37.31
CA CYS A 287 -67.02 -32.29 -36.02
C CYS A 287 -68.52 -32.73 -36.00
N PRO A 288 -68.93 -33.98 -36.36
CA PRO A 288 -70.35 -34.37 -36.58
C PRO A 288 -71.32 -34.40 -35.37
N LYS A 289 -70.96 -33.75 -34.26
CA LYS A 289 -71.77 -33.50 -33.05
C LYS A 289 -71.16 -32.27 -32.34
N GLY A 290 -71.02 -31.18 -33.08
CA GLY A 290 -70.33 -29.96 -32.68
C GLY A 290 -71.17 -29.04 -31.80
N GLU A 291 -70.91 -27.74 -31.88
CA GLU A 291 -71.75 -26.72 -31.25
C GLU A 291 -73.12 -26.65 -31.94
N LEU A 292 -74.18 -26.51 -31.15
CA LEU A 292 -75.54 -26.27 -31.64
C LEU A 292 -75.78 -24.77 -31.92
N ASP A 293 -76.84 -24.43 -32.65
CA ASP A 293 -77.29 -23.05 -32.94
C ASP A 293 -76.37 -22.20 -33.87
N TRP A 294 -75.58 -22.82 -34.77
CA TRP A 294 -74.85 -22.11 -35.84
C TRP A 294 -75.05 -22.75 -37.24
N LEU A 295 -74.27 -22.35 -38.25
CA LEU A 295 -74.26 -22.93 -39.60
C LEU A 295 -72.88 -22.74 -40.25
N SER A 296 -72.31 -23.78 -40.87
CA SER A 296 -71.07 -23.69 -41.65
C SER A 296 -71.20 -22.69 -42.80
N THR A 297 -70.28 -21.73 -42.83
CA THR A 297 -70.12 -20.75 -43.92
C THR A 297 -68.67 -20.29 -44.04
N PRO A 298 -68.18 -19.83 -45.21
CA PRO A 298 -66.80 -19.35 -45.43
C PRO A 298 -66.36 -18.07 -44.67
N ILE A 299 -66.99 -17.76 -43.53
CA ILE A 299 -66.72 -16.65 -42.60
C ILE A 299 -66.73 -17.17 -41.12
N SER A 300 -67.10 -18.44 -40.91
CA SER A 300 -67.27 -19.10 -39.60
C SER A 300 -66.81 -20.57 -39.62
N ASP A 301 -66.23 -20.98 -40.73
CA ASP A 301 -65.70 -22.28 -41.15
C ASP A 301 -64.87 -21.94 -42.40
N LYS A 302 -63.59 -21.62 -42.18
CA LYS A 302 -62.69 -20.96 -43.15
C LYS A 302 -62.07 -21.95 -44.13
N ASP A 303 -61.72 -23.16 -43.69
CA ASP A 303 -61.25 -24.26 -44.56
C ASP A 303 -62.42 -25.00 -45.25
N GLY A 304 -63.62 -25.01 -44.64
CA GLY A 304 -64.85 -25.59 -45.15
C GLY A 304 -65.11 -27.03 -44.72
N ASP A 305 -64.69 -27.44 -43.52
CA ASP A 305 -64.71 -28.83 -43.04
C ASP A 305 -65.87 -29.22 -42.11
N GLY A 306 -66.73 -28.26 -41.72
CA GLY A 306 -67.86 -28.46 -40.79
C GLY A 306 -67.56 -28.15 -39.32
N CYS A 307 -66.30 -28.05 -38.92
CA CYS A 307 -65.92 -27.50 -37.63
C CYS A 307 -66.00 -25.96 -37.66
N ARG A 308 -66.31 -25.37 -36.51
CA ARG A 308 -66.39 -23.92 -36.36
C ARG A 308 -65.06 -23.32 -35.91
N ASP A 309 -64.46 -22.47 -36.75
CA ASP A 309 -63.23 -21.69 -36.49
C ASP A 309 -63.07 -21.30 -35.01
N SER A 310 -64.06 -20.56 -34.50
CA SER A 310 -63.99 -19.88 -33.19
C SER A 310 -63.99 -20.78 -31.93
N SER A 311 -64.15 -22.10 -32.08
CA SER A 311 -64.56 -22.98 -30.98
C SER A 311 -64.23 -24.46 -31.14
N GLU A 312 -64.10 -24.96 -32.37
CA GLU A 312 -64.01 -26.40 -32.66
C GLU A 312 -62.83 -26.76 -33.56
N ASP A 313 -62.46 -25.87 -34.49
CA ASP A 313 -61.16 -25.94 -35.16
C ASP A 313 -60.05 -25.23 -34.34
N ASN A 314 -58.79 -25.47 -34.70
CA ASN A 314 -57.58 -24.89 -34.09
C ASN A 314 -56.45 -24.65 -35.13
N ASP A 315 -56.76 -24.66 -36.43
CA ASP A 315 -55.87 -24.46 -37.59
C ASP A 315 -56.74 -23.88 -38.73
N ASP A 316 -57.24 -22.64 -38.54
CA ASP A 316 -58.36 -22.03 -39.29
C ASP A 316 -58.14 -22.01 -40.83
N ASP A 317 -56.90 -22.07 -41.34
CA ASP A 317 -56.60 -22.11 -42.78
C ASP A 317 -55.86 -23.39 -43.28
N ASP A 318 -55.73 -24.42 -42.43
CA ASP A 318 -55.14 -25.76 -42.67
C ASP A 318 -53.69 -25.66 -43.24
N ASP A 319 -52.95 -24.64 -42.77
CA ASP A 319 -51.57 -24.30 -43.11
C ASP A 319 -50.55 -25.26 -42.46
N THR A 320 -50.89 -25.83 -41.30
CA THR A 320 -50.10 -26.67 -40.37
C THR A 320 -49.43 -25.98 -39.18
N ILE A 321 -49.53 -24.66 -39.03
CA ILE A 321 -49.37 -23.96 -37.75
C ILE A 321 -50.75 -23.78 -37.11
N VAL A 322 -50.86 -24.03 -35.80
CA VAL A 322 -52.15 -23.91 -35.07
C VAL A 322 -52.32 -22.48 -34.56
N ASP A 323 -53.54 -21.93 -34.59
CA ASP A 323 -53.83 -20.48 -34.39
C ASP A 323 -53.27 -19.89 -33.09
N VAL A 324 -53.10 -20.73 -32.05
CA VAL A 324 -52.53 -20.34 -30.76
C VAL A 324 -51.01 -20.09 -30.80
N THR A 325 -50.37 -20.42 -31.90
CA THR A 325 -48.94 -20.26 -32.21
C THR A 325 -48.72 -19.71 -33.62
N ASP A 326 -49.77 -19.23 -34.28
CA ASP A 326 -49.72 -18.61 -35.59
C ASP A 326 -49.86 -17.07 -35.43
N GLU A 327 -48.96 -16.29 -36.00
CA GLU A 327 -49.04 -14.82 -35.99
C GLU A 327 -49.90 -14.26 -37.15
N CYS A 328 -50.19 -15.09 -38.15
CA CYS A 328 -51.08 -14.85 -39.29
C CYS A 328 -52.25 -15.88 -39.43
N PRO A 329 -53.10 -16.19 -38.40
CA PRO A 329 -54.11 -17.27 -38.47
C PRO A 329 -55.20 -17.15 -39.56
N ASP A 330 -55.40 -15.98 -40.17
CA ASP A 330 -56.37 -15.80 -41.28
C ASP A 330 -55.69 -15.93 -42.66
N SER A 331 -54.63 -16.74 -42.73
CA SER A 331 -53.77 -16.86 -43.90
C SER A 331 -54.49 -17.35 -45.19
N PRO A 332 -53.89 -17.17 -46.38
CA PRO A 332 -54.50 -17.57 -47.65
C PRO A 332 -54.46 -19.08 -47.94
N TYR A 333 -55.47 -19.83 -47.46
CA TYR A 333 -55.70 -21.27 -47.68
C TYR A 333 -55.02 -21.89 -48.91
N GLY A 334 -54.27 -22.97 -48.68
CA GLY A 334 -53.66 -23.81 -49.72
C GLY A 334 -52.16 -23.60 -49.94
N TRP A 335 -51.47 -23.02 -48.96
CA TRP A 335 -50.02 -23.07 -48.77
C TRP A 335 -49.70 -23.85 -47.48
N HIS A 336 -48.43 -23.89 -47.05
CA HIS A 336 -48.02 -24.47 -45.77
C HIS A 336 -46.73 -23.80 -45.29
N SER A 337 -46.64 -23.45 -44.01
CA SER A 337 -45.41 -22.99 -43.33
C SER A 337 -44.19 -23.88 -43.61
N SER A 338 -43.07 -23.26 -44.00
CA SER A 338 -41.79 -23.96 -44.21
C SER A 338 -40.61 -23.00 -44.36
N PHE A 339 -39.41 -23.39 -43.87
CA PHE A 339 -38.09 -22.71 -43.96
C PHE A 339 -37.62 -22.17 -45.36
N LEU A 340 -38.46 -22.19 -46.39
CA LEU A 340 -38.21 -21.63 -47.74
C LEU A 340 -39.28 -20.62 -48.18
N SER A 341 -40.31 -20.41 -47.37
CA SER A 341 -41.47 -19.55 -47.59
C SER A 341 -41.87 -18.78 -46.33
N ASP A 342 -41.38 -19.22 -45.19
CA ASP A 342 -41.62 -18.78 -43.82
C ASP A 342 -40.33 -19.21 -43.06
N TYR A 343 -39.43 -18.28 -42.75
CA TYR A 343 -38.07 -18.59 -42.27
C TYR A 343 -38.03 -18.94 -40.78
N ASP A 344 -38.72 -18.18 -39.94
CA ASP A 344 -38.78 -18.35 -38.48
C ASP A 344 -39.82 -19.42 -38.05
N ARG A 345 -40.91 -19.57 -38.82
CA ARG A 345 -42.06 -20.48 -38.64
C ARG A 345 -43.14 -19.98 -37.70
N ASP A 346 -43.45 -18.69 -37.78
CA ASP A 346 -44.57 -18.08 -37.06
C ASP A 346 -45.94 -18.25 -37.75
N GLY A 347 -46.00 -18.77 -38.98
CA GLY A 347 -47.24 -18.90 -39.77
C GLY A 347 -47.53 -17.71 -40.70
N CYS A 348 -46.73 -16.65 -40.63
CA CYS A 348 -46.66 -15.59 -41.63
C CYS A 348 -45.73 -16.00 -42.79
N ARG A 349 -45.62 -15.15 -43.82
CA ARG A 349 -44.90 -15.49 -45.07
C ARG A 349 -43.95 -14.37 -45.50
N ASP A 350 -42.64 -14.68 -45.58
CA ASP A 350 -41.53 -13.80 -46.00
C ASP A 350 -41.87 -12.91 -47.22
N SER A 351 -42.71 -13.42 -48.13
CA SER A 351 -42.88 -12.82 -49.46
C SER A 351 -43.84 -11.64 -49.52
N ASP A 352 -44.78 -11.53 -48.57
CA ASP A 352 -45.86 -10.54 -48.62
C ASP A 352 -46.63 -10.31 -47.31
N GLU A 353 -46.43 -11.12 -46.28
CA GLU A 353 -47.20 -11.06 -45.02
C GLU A 353 -46.32 -10.77 -43.79
N ASP A 354 -45.04 -11.18 -43.82
CA ASP A 354 -43.99 -10.88 -42.83
C ASP A 354 -43.02 -9.76 -43.29
N GLY A 355 -42.26 -9.17 -42.37
CA GLY A 355 -41.21 -8.16 -42.58
C GLY A 355 -40.18 -8.03 -41.43
N ASP A 356 -40.11 -9.02 -40.55
CA ASP A 356 -39.07 -9.26 -39.55
C ASP A 356 -38.70 -10.74 -39.70
N ASP A 357 -37.99 -11.04 -40.79
CA ASP A 357 -37.87 -12.39 -41.40
C ASP A 357 -37.25 -13.44 -40.44
N ASP A 358 -36.67 -13.05 -39.30
CA ASP A 358 -36.20 -13.95 -38.24
C ASP A 358 -36.72 -13.61 -36.82
N ASN A 359 -37.59 -12.61 -36.69
CA ASN A 359 -38.41 -12.32 -35.52
C ASN A 359 -37.58 -12.01 -34.26
N ASP A 360 -36.51 -11.22 -34.42
CA ASP A 360 -35.68 -10.72 -33.32
C ASP A 360 -36.15 -9.36 -32.76
N GLY A 361 -37.05 -8.69 -33.49
CA GLY A 361 -37.65 -7.41 -33.15
C GLY A 361 -37.11 -6.21 -33.93
N ILE A 362 -36.17 -6.41 -34.86
CA ILE A 362 -35.64 -5.39 -35.77
C ILE A 362 -36.14 -5.64 -37.21
N GLU A 363 -37.03 -4.78 -37.72
CA GLU A 363 -37.50 -4.86 -39.13
C GLU A 363 -36.33 -5.01 -40.13
N ASP A 364 -36.43 -5.92 -41.10
CA ASP A 364 -35.51 -6.22 -42.23
C ASP A 364 -34.80 -5.01 -42.89
N ALA A 365 -35.43 -3.83 -42.80
CA ALA A 365 -34.99 -2.59 -43.43
C ALA A 365 -34.02 -1.76 -42.55
N LEU A 366 -33.90 -2.11 -41.28
CA LEU A 366 -33.04 -1.48 -40.27
C LEU A 366 -31.90 -2.41 -39.82
N ASP A 367 -32.11 -3.72 -39.91
CA ASP A 367 -31.14 -4.77 -39.62
C ASP A 367 -30.07 -4.95 -40.73
N LEU A 368 -28.82 -5.24 -40.33
CA LEU A 368 -27.72 -5.66 -41.22
C LEU A 368 -27.63 -7.18 -41.43
N CYS A 369 -28.31 -7.98 -40.61
CA CYS A 369 -28.42 -9.43 -40.65
C CYS A 369 -29.83 -10.04 -40.94
N PRO A 370 -30.69 -9.57 -41.90
CA PRO A 370 -32.15 -9.88 -41.97
C PRO A 370 -32.65 -11.33 -42.15
N LYS A 371 -31.80 -12.34 -41.99
CA LYS A 371 -32.14 -13.77 -41.86
C LYS A 371 -31.09 -14.43 -40.97
N GLY A 372 -30.88 -13.86 -39.79
CA GLY A 372 -29.92 -14.28 -38.78
C GLY A 372 -30.42 -15.44 -37.93
N VAL A 373 -30.10 -15.42 -36.63
CA VAL A 373 -30.45 -16.46 -35.67
C VAL A 373 -31.78 -16.17 -34.98
N VAL A 374 -32.84 -16.61 -35.67
CA VAL A 374 -34.26 -16.61 -35.27
C VAL A 374 -34.54 -16.49 -33.77
N GLY A 375 -35.29 -15.44 -33.39
CA GLY A 375 -35.90 -15.28 -32.07
C GLY A 375 -34.91 -14.99 -30.92
N TRP A 376 -33.76 -14.38 -31.22
CA TRP A 376 -32.98 -13.67 -30.19
C TRP A 376 -33.59 -12.28 -29.96
N ILE A 377 -33.02 -11.47 -29.06
CA ILE A 377 -33.44 -10.09 -28.86
C ILE A 377 -32.18 -9.24 -28.63
N PRO A 378 -31.96 -8.16 -29.40
CA PRO A 378 -30.81 -7.28 -29.21
C PRO A 378 -30.93 -6.43 -27.93
N ASP A 379 -29.83 -6.38 -27.18
CA ASP A 379 -29.58 -5.53 -26.04
C ASP A 379 -28.09 -5.14 -25.96
N SER A 380 -27.75 -4.18 -25.10
CA SER A 380 -26.39 -3.62 -24.96
C SER A 380 -25.27 -4.60 -24.53
N THR A 381 -25.56 -5.90 -24.45
CA THR A 381 -24.63 -6.98 -24.08
C THR A 381 -24.52 -8.11 -25.11
N ASN A 382 -25.29 -8.03 -26.21
CA ASN A 382 -25.26 -8.99 -27.32
C ASN A 382 -25.48 -8.36 -28.72
N ASP A 383 -25.76 -7.05 -28.76
CA ASP A 383 -25.77 -6.16 -29.92
C ASP A 383 -25.10 -4.84 -29.49
N ARG A 384 -23.77 -4.80 -29.59
CA ARG A 384 -22.95 -3.77 -28.95
C ARG A 384 -23.01 -2.42 -29.66
N ASP A 385 -23.10 -2.39 -31.00
CA ASP A 385 -23.21 -1.15 -31.78
C ASP A 385 -24.66 -0.77 -32.16
N SER A 386 -25.62 -1.70 -31.97
CA SER A 386 -27.05 -1.56 -32.30
C SER A 386 -27.37 -1.61 -33.81
N ASP A 387 -26.72 -2.51 -34.56
CA ASP A 387 -26.94 -2.72 -36.01
C ASP A 387 -27.90 -3.87 -36.39
N GLY A 388 -28.29 -4.71 -35.42
CA GLY A 388 -29.18 -5.87 -35.62
C GLY A 388 -28.46 -7.19 -35.91
N CYS A 389 -27.12 -7.21 -35.99
CA CYS A 389 -26.33 -8.44 -35.99
C CYS A 389 -25.94 -8.83 -34.56
N ARG A 390 -25.87 -10.14 -34.28
CA ARG A 390 -25.43 -10.62 -32.96
C ARG A 390 -23.91 -10.75 -32.87
N ASP A 391 -23.30 -10.04 -31.93
CA ASP A 391 -21.86 -10.05 -31.58
C ASP A 391 -21.24 -11.46 -31.62
N SER A 392 -21.96 -12.48 -31.13
CA SER A 392 -21.37 -13.80 -30.86
C SER A 392 -21.06 -14.66 -32.08
N ASP A 393 -21.68 -14.39 -33.24
CA ASP A 393 -21.58 -15.23 -34.44
C ASP A 393 -22.06 -14.62 -35.77
N GLU A 394 -22.64 -13.41 -35.77
CA GLU A 394 -23.20 -12.78 -36.99
C GLU A 394 -22.51 -11.45 -37.36
N ASP A 395 -21.95 -10.73 -36.38
CA ASP A 395 -20.99 -9.64 -36.59
C ASP A 395 -19.51 -10.13 -36.59
N ASP A 396 -18.61 -9.30 -37.14
CA ASP A 396 -17.14 -9.43 -37.19
C ASP A 396 -16.43 -8.12 -36.68
N ASP A 397 -17.17 -7.10 -36.19
CA ASP A 397 -16.72 -5.73 -35.80
C ASP A 397 -17.62 -5.14 -34.66
N ASP A 398 -17.70 -5.80 -33.49
CA ASP A 398 -18.72 -5.63 -32.42
C ASP A 398 -18.97 -4.16 -31.97
N ASP A 399 -17.97 -3.27 -32.04
CA ASP A 399 -18.12 -1.84 -31.66
C ASP A 399 -18.14 -0.85 -32.85
N ASN A 400 -18.00 -1.39 -34.06
CA ASN A 400 -18.00 -0.73 -35.37
C ASN A 400 -17.00 0.45 -35.47
N ASP A 401 -15.87 0.36 -34.76
CA ASP A 401 -14.81 1.36 -34.81
C ASP A 401 -14.01 1.35 -36.14
N SER A 402 -14.25 0.32 -36.97
CA SER A 402 -13.56 -0.06 -38.22
C SER A 402 -12.33 -0.98 -38.08
N VAL A 403 -12.19 -1.69 -36.96
CA VAL A 403 -11.12 -2.66 -36.67
C VAL A 403 -11.71 -3.98 -36.15
N LEU A 404 -12.19 -4.80 -37.10
CA LEU A 404 -12.65 -6.20 -36.86
C LEU A 404 -12.00 -6.92 -35.66
N ASP A 405 -12.80 -7.47 -34.74
CA ASP A 405 -12.39 -8.03 -33.42
C ASP A 405 -11.24 -9.03 -33.52
N SER A 406 -11.20 -9.79 -34.62
CA SER A 406 -10.12 -10.73 -34.95
C SER A 406 -8.70 -10.13 -34.99
N ASN A 407 -8.60 -8.80 -35.09
CA ASN A 407 -7.39 -8.00 -35.08
C ASN A 407 -7.47 -6.83 -34.07
N ASP A 408 -8.53 -6.79 -33.25
CA ASP A 408 -8.71 -5.79 -32.22
C ASP A 408 -8.08 -6.19 -30.88
N THR A 409 -7.78 -5.18 -30.04
CA THR A 409 -7.29 -5.35 -28.67
C THR A 409 -8.31 -4.87 -27.64
N CYS A 410 -9.24 -4.00 -28.04
CA CYS A 410 -10.35 -3.42 -27.30
C CYS A 410 -11.67 -3.55 -28.10
N PRO A 411 -12.15 -4.78 -28.44
CA PRO A 411 -13.34 -5.01 -29.28
C PRO A 411 -14.69 -4.64 -28.61
N GLU A 412 -14.66 -3.89 -27.52
CA GLU A 412 -15.84 -3.37 -26.83
C GLU A 412 -15.66 -1.86 -26.57
N THR A 413 -14.94 -1.15 -27.44
CA THR A 413 -14.75 0.30 -27.32
C THR A 413 -16.12 1.01 -27.33
N LEU A 414 -16.24 2.15 -26.64
CA LEU A 414 -17.51 2.87 -26.63
C LEU A 414 -17.84 3.43 -28.03
N PRO A 415 -18.98 3.07 -28.65
CA PRO A 415 -19.28 3.44 -30.04
C PRO A 415 -19.17 4.94 -30.32
N GLY A 416 -18.42 5.28 -31.37
CA GLY A 416 -18.18 6.66 -31.81
C GLY A 416 -16.99 7.37 -31.14
N HIS A 417 -16.19 6.68 -30.33
CA HIS A 417 -14.87 7.17 -29.89
C HIS A 417 -13.82 7.11 -31.03
N LEU A 418 -12.67 7.76 -30.83
CA LEU A 418 -11.56 7.74 -31.81
C LEU A 418 -10.49 6.77 -31.35
N VAL A 419 -10.23 5.78 -32.19
CA VAL A 419 -9.42 4.60 -31.90
C VAL A 419 -8.04 4.65 -32.57
N ASN A 420 -7.12 3.83 -32.08
CA ASN A 420 -5.76 3.73 -32.62
C ASN A 420 -5.65 2.64 -33.72
N GLU A 421 -4.46 2.09 -34.01
CA GLU A 421 -4.31 1.01 -35.02
C GLU A 421 -4.61 -0.42 -34.49
N TYR A 422 -5.15 -0.50 -33.26
CA TYR A 422 -5.45 -1.69 -32.46
C TYR A 422 -6.83 -1.60 -31.74
N GLY A 423 -7.70 -0.70 -32.19
CA GLY A 423 -9.06 -0.45 -31.64
C GLY A 423 -9.17 0.36 -30.36
N CYS A 424 -8.14 0.37 -29.52
CA CYS A 424 -8.26 1.04 -28.22
C CYS A 424 -8.35 2.57 -28.31
N ALA A 425 -9.33 3.18 -27.63
CA ALA A 425 -9.46 4.62 -27.46
C ALA A 425 -8.50 5.17 -26.37
N GLU A 426 -8.39 6.50 -26.25
CA GLU A 426 -7.43 7.19 -25.36
C GLU A 426 -7.57 6.83 -23.87
N TYR A 427 -8.74 6.35 -23.42
CA TYR A 427 -9.00 5.91 -22.04
C TYR A 427 -8.73 4.40 -21.80
N GLU A 428 -8.32 3.66 -22.83
CA GLU A 428 -7.96 2.22 -22.78
C GLU A 428 -6.46 2.00 -23.02
N TRP A 429 -5.66 3.07 -22.99
CA TRP A 429 -4.22 2.97 -23.13
C TRP A 429 -3.57 2.77 -21.76
N ASP A 430 -2.70 1.78 -21.66
CA ASP A 430 -1.82 1.51 -20.52
C ASP A 430 -0.38 1.52 -21.08
N SER A 431 0.25 2.70 -21.05
CA SER A 431 1.52 2.97 -21.75
C SER A 431 2.73 2.29 -21.11
N ASP A 432 2.67 1.97 -19.82
CA ASP A 432 3.77 1.32 -19.09
C ASP A 432 3.49 -0.13 -18.67
N SER A 433 2.24 -0.59 -18.83
CA SER A 433 1.76 -1.94 -18.54
C SER A 433 1.78 -2.30 -17.05
N ASP A 434 1.45 -1.36 -16.17
CA ASP A 434 1.28 -1.58 -14.73
C ASP A 434 -0.13 -2.04 -14.32
N GLY A 435 -1.13 -1.84 -15.20
CA GLY A 435 -2.53 -2.19 -14.97
C GLY A 435 -3.46 -1.02 -14.63
N VAL A 436 -2.97 0.22 -14.66
CA VAL A 436 -3.75 1.46 -14.54
C VAL A 436 -3.70 2.20 -15.89
N MET A 437 -4.85 2.72 -16.35
CA MET A 437 -4.94 3.39 -17.65
C MET A 437 -4.37 4.81 -17.59
N ASP A 438 -3.75 5.26 -18.68
CA ASP A 438 -3.09 6.57 -18.87
C ASP A 438 -3.98 7.78 -18.51
N ASP A 439 -5.31 7.63 -18.48
CA ASP A 439 -6.26 8.70 -18.15
C ASP A 439 -6.53 8.87 -16.64
N VAL A 440 -6.20 7.85 -15.84
CA VAL A 440 -6.35 7.81 -14.37
C VAL A 440 -5.04 7.54 -13.61
N ASP A 441 -3.98 7.15 -14.31
CA ASP A 441 -2.61 7.06 -13.78
C ASP A 441 -2.09 8.44 -13.32
N GLN A 442 -1.33 8.44 -12.23
CA GLN A 442 -0.63 9.61 -11.68
C GLN A 442 0.90 9.49 -11.79
N CYS A 443 1.40 8.35 -12.25
CA CYS A 443 2.77 7.90 -12.15
C CYS A 443 3.35 7.40 -13.48
N ASP A 444 2.96 8.03 -14.61
CA ASP A 444 3.27 7.61 -15.99
C ASP A 444 4.72 7.09 -16.16
N GLY A 445 4.87 5.80 -16.41
CA GLY A 445 6.17 5.15 -16.58
C GLY A 445 6.66 4.38 -15.35
N THR A 446 5.75 3.87 -14.51
CA THR A 446 6.06 2.90 -13.45
C THR A 446 6.77 1.66 -14.03
N PRO A 447 7.85 1.16 -13.40
CA PRO A 447 8.55 -0.02 -13.89
C PRO A 447 7.69 -1.30 -13.91
N ILE A 448 7.48 -1.86 -15.10
CA ILE A 448 6.78 -3.14 -15.35
C ILE A 448 7.07 -4.20 -14.29
N GLY A 449 6.01 -4.69 -13.65
CA GLY A 449 6.04 -5.81 -12.71
C GLY A 449 6.32 -5.43 -11.25
N LEU A 450 6.34 -4.14 -10.92
CA LEU A 450 6.10 -3.68 -9.56
C LEU A 450 4.61 -3.80 -9.19
N LEU A 451 4.30 -3.74 -7.90
CA LEU A 451 2.92 -3.67 -7.42
C LEU A 451 2.56 -2.19 -7.23
N VAL A 452 1.48 -1.77 -7.87
CA VAL A 452 1.00 -0.38 -7.83
C VAL A 452 -0.23 -0.22 -6.94
N ASN A 453 -0.46 1.01 -6.50
CA ASN A 453 -1.72 1.42 -5.89
C ASN A 453 -2.78 1.76 -6.95
N GLU A 454 -3.96 2.20 -6.50
CA GLU A 454 -5.08 2.62 -7.36
C GLU A 454 -4.80 3.89 -8.19
N GLN A 455 -3.56 4.41 -8.20
CA GLN A 455 -3.11 5.59 -8.93
C GLN A 455 -1.90 5.30 -9.85
N GLY A 456 -1.61 4.03 -10.14
CA GLY A 456 -0.47 3.60 -10.97
C GLY A 456 0.91 3.78 -10.32
N CYS A 457 0.94 4.12 -9.03
CA CYS A 457 2.19 4.40 -8.34
C CYS A 457 2.72 3.18 -7.61
N ALA A 458 3.98 2.81 -7.87
CA ALA A 458 4.72 1.81 -7.12
C ALA A 458 5.48 2.42 -5.92
N ASP A 459 5.83 1.57 -4.96
CA ASP A 459 6.92 1.80 -4.00
C ASP A 459 8.25 1.52 -4.74
N LEU A 460 9.11 2.54 -4.86
CA LEU A 460 10.28 2.52 -5.73
C LEU A 460 11.59 2.13 -5.01
N ASP A 461 11.67 2.30 -3.70
CA ASP A 461 12.86 1.99 -2.90
C ASP A 461 12.65 0.85 -1.87
N GLY A 462 11.39 0.47 -1.62
CA GLY A 462 10.97 -0.62 -0.76
C GLY A 462 10.72 -0.22 0.69
N ASP A 463 10.53 1.07 1.00
CA ASP A 463 10.29 1.57 2.36
C ASP A 463 8.84 1.37 2.86
N GLY A 464 7.90 1.09 1.96
CA GLY A 464 6.47 0.94 2.22
C GLY A 464 5.58 2.14 1.86
N VAL A 465 6.13 3.18 1.23
CA VAL A 465 5.42 4.39 0.80
C VAL A 465 5.41 4.48 -0.74
N PHE A 466 4.24 4.76 -1.31
CA PHE A 466 4.08 4.85 -2.78
C PHE A 466 4.56 6.20 -3.33
N ALA A 467 5.14 6.19 -4.53
CA ALA A 467 5.81 7.34 -5.13
C ALA A 467 4.99 8.64 -5.26
N ASN A 468 3.65 8.58 -5.29
CA ASN A 468 2.80 9.78 -5.30
C ASN A 468 2.72 10.53 -3.97
N VAL A 469 3.02 9.87 -2.84
CA VAL A 469 2.96 10.45 -1.49
C VAL A 469 4.32 10.47 -0.78
N ASP A 470 5.32 9.80 -1.36
CA ASP A 470 6.69 9.76 -0.89
C ASP A 470 7.45 11.08 -1.19
N GLN A 471 8.02 11.68 -0.14
CA GLN A 471 8.84 12.90 -0.21
C GLN A 471 10.35 12.60 -0.19
N CYS A 472 10.73 11.34 0.03
CA CYS A 472 12.08 10.85 0.26
C CYS A 472 12.44 9.58 -0.56
N PRO A 473 12.24 9.56 -1.90
CA PRO A 473 12.28 8.36 -2.80
C PRO A 473 13.65 7.70 -3.05
N ASP A 474 14.59 7.93 -2.13
CA ASP A 474 15.90 7.28 -2.05
C ASP A 474 16.17 7.00 -0.54
N SER A 475 15.18 6.46 0.16
CA SER A 475 15.19 6.24 1.60
C SER A 475 16.21 5.16 1.98
N PRO A 476 17.09 5.41 2.97
CA PRO A 476 18.25 4.57 3.19
C PRO A 476 17.86 3.22 3.79
N PRO A 477 18.29 2.09 3.20
CA PRO A 477 17.88 0.77 3.66
C PRO A 477 18.36 0.50 5.10
N ARG A 478 17.56 -0.30 5.81
CA ARG A 478 17.66 -0.57 7.26
C ARG A 478 17.39 0.62 8.17
N TRP A 479 16.69 1.66 7.72
CA TRP A 479 16.11 2.70 8.56
C TRP A 479 14.60 2.64 8.49
N SER A 480 13.91 3.00 9.57
CA SER A 480 12.45 3.16 9.53
C SER A 480 12.11 4.54 8.99
N VAL A 481 11.13 4.59 8.11
CA VAL A 481 10.58 5.82 7.56
C VAL A 481 9.34 6.26 8.33
N ASP A 482 8.99 7.53 8.20
CA ASP A 482 7.72 8.07 8.66
C ASP A 482 6.64 7.98 7.57
N SER A 483 5.48 8.62 7.77
CA SER A 483 4.34 8.54 6.85
C SER A 483 4.54 9.28 5.52
N ILE A 484 5.70 9.90 5.28
CA ILE A 484 6.06 10.58 4.02
C ILE A 484 7.32 9.98 3.37
N GLY A 485 7.71 8.77 3.76
CA GLY A 485 8.88 8.05 3.24
C GLY A 485 10.22 8.49 3.83
N CYS A 486 10.23 9.41 4.81
CA CYS A 486 11.47 10.02 5.27
C CYS A 486 12.07 9.31 6.50
N ALA A 487 13.31 8.83 6.37
CA ALA A 487 14.08 8.29 7.49
C ALA A 487 14.67 9.40 8.37
N VAL A 488 14.79 9.12 9.68
CA VAL A 488 15.35 10.07 10.68
C VAL A 488 16.76 10.58 10.37
N ILE A 489 17.50 9.90 9.50
CA ILE A 489 18.85 10.29 9.04
C ILE A 489 18.83 11.32 7.87
N GLN A 490 17.77 11.36 7.06
CA GLN A 490 17.58 12.38 6.02
C GLN A 490 17.17 13.72 6.66
N ASN A 491 16.48 13.69 7.80
CA ASN A 491 16.01 14.89 8.50
C ASN A 491 17.18 15.82 8.94
N PRO A 492 17.17 17.12 8.58
CA PRO A 492 18.20 18.07 9.00
C PRO A 492 18.23 18.30 10.52
N ILE A 493 19.42 18.46 11.08
CA ILE A 493 19.57 18.72 12.52
C ILE A 493 19.12 20.15 12.85
N ILE A 494 18.03 20.30 13.60
CA ILE A 494 17.52 21.60 14.04
C ILE A 494 18.55 22.34 14.91
N TRP A 495 18.66 23.66 14.71
CA TRP A 495 19.54 24.53 15.49
C TRP A 495 19.24 24.47 17.01
N HIS A 496 20.24 24.13 17.81
CA HIS A 496 20.08 23.96 19.25
C HIS A 496 20.11 25.30 20.01
N THR A 497 19.02 25.63 20.70
CA THR A 497 18.81 26.85 21.49
C THR A 497 19.07 26.63 22.99
N GLY A 498 20.33 26.35 23.35
CA GLY A 498 20.72 26.01 24.73
C GLY A 498 22.09 26.52 25.17
N PHE A 499 22.68 25.90 26.21
CA PHE A 499 23.97 26.30 26.73
C PHE A 499 25.10 26.03 25.73
N TYR A 500 25.61 27.11 25.14
CA TYR A 500 26.80 27.06 24.28
C TYR A 500 28.08 27.00 25.10
N SER A 501 29.04 26.19 24.64
CA SER A 501 30.33 25.99 25.30
C SER A 501 31.47 26.07 24.30
N SER A 502 32.64 26.49 24.77
CA SER A 502 33.90 26.39 24.00
C SER A 502 34.70 25.13 24.36
N GLU A 503 34.08 24.15 25.03
CA GLU A 503 34.69 22.85 25.28
C GLU A 503 34.65 21.96 24.02
N ARG A 504 35.51 20.95 23.99
CA ARG A 504 35.54 19.96 22.89
C ARG A 504 34.27 19.12 22.96
N PHE A 505 33.61 18.97 21.82
CA PHE A 505 32.24 18.45 21.69
C PHE A 505 31.15 19.26 22.43
N GLY A 506 31.45 20.46 22.92
CA GLY A 506 30.45 21.41 23.40
C GLY A 506 29.65 22.00 22.23
N LYS A 507 28.39 22.38 22.48
CA LYS A 507 27.52 23.00 21.47
C LYS A 507 28.05 24.37 21.05
N ALA A 508 28.16 24.57 19.73
CA ALA A 508 28.66 25.78 19.10
C ALA A 508 27.60 26.89 19.08
N GLY A 509 27.84 27.95 19.85
CA GLY A 509 27.00 29.15 19.83
C GLY A 509 27.26 30.02 18.61
N ASP A 510 26.30 30.88 18.30
CA ASP A 510 26.33 31.76 17.12
C ASP A 510 27.55 32.69 17.05
N PHE A 511 27.94 33.03 15.82
CA PHE A 511 28.99 33.99 15.47
C PHE A 511 28.80 34.47 14.03
N SER A 512 29.27 35.68 13.73
CA SER A 512 29.28 36.21 12.38
C SER A 512 30.60 36.92 12.05
N PHE A 513 30.93 37.00 10.76
CA PHE A 513 32.08 37.74 10.24
C PHE A 513 31.84 38.21 8.81
N ALA A 514 32.55 39.26 8.40
CA ALA A 514 32.61 39.64 7.00
C ALA A 514 33.35 38.57 6.18
N THR A 515 32.81 38.20 5.02
CA THR A 515 33.52 37.42 4.00
C THR A 515 33.84 38.29 2.79
N LYS A 516 34.71 37.80 1.90
CA LYS A 516 35.18 38.57 0.75
C LYS A 516 34.15 38.72 -0.37
N TYR A 517 33.32 37.70 -0.58
CA TYR A 517 32.39 37.62 -1.71
C TYR A 517 30.92 37.55 -1.27
N ASP A 518 30.66 37.00 -0.08
CA ASP A 518 29.33 36.60 0.40
C ASP A 518 28.73 37.61 1.40
N GLY A 519 29.44 38.71 1.68
CA GLY A 519 28.97 39.79 2.54
C GLY A 519 29.27 39.57 4.02
N ASN A 520 28.25 39.36 4.85
CA ASN A 520 28.41 39.05 6.27
C ASN A 520 27.77 37.69 6.55
N TRP A 521 28.61 36.67 6.66
CA TRP A 521 28.20 35.30 6.95
C TRP A 521 27.95 35.13 8.45
N GLY A 522 26.90 34.40 8.82
CA GLY A 522 26.48 34.18 10.20
C GLY A 522 26.10 32.72 10.45
N PHE A 523 26.59 32.13 11.53
CA PHE A 523 26.45 30.68 11.73
C PHE A 523 25.00 30.24 11.93
N VAL A 524 24.19 30.97 12.71
CA VAL A 524 22.77 30.64 12.88
C VAL A 524 21.92 30.92 11.63
N THR A 525 22.33 31.86 10.77
CA THR A 525 21.58 32.24 9.55
C THR A 525 21.86 31.33 8.36
N GLU A 526 22.98 30.60 8.41
CA GLU A 526 23.50 29.73 7.35
C GLU A 526 23.52 28.26 7.83
N TRP A 527 22.78 27.96 8.91
CA TRP A 527 22.64 26.61 9.45
C TRP A 527 21.53 25.86 8.73
N ASP A 528 21.92 24.86 7.95
CA ASP A 528 21.03 23.94 7.23
C ASP A 528 20.66 22.69 8.06
N GLY A 529 21.52 22.27 9.00
CA GLY A 529 21.39 21.00 9.74
C GLY A 529 22.06 19.79 9.05
N GLU A 530 22.65 20.01 7.89
CA GLU A 530 23.27 18.98 7.03
C GLU A 530 24.77 19.18 6.86
N SER A 531 25.24 20.42 6.97
CA SER A 531 26.61 20.81 6.72
C SER A 531 27.56 20.58 7.90
N THR A 532 28.83 20.47 7.53
CA THR A 532 29.98 20.52 8.43
C THR A 532 30.82 21.77 8.13
N TYR A 533 31.56 22.27 9.12
CA TYR A 533 32.23 23.57 9.01
C TYR A 533 33.69 23.46 9.45
N LEU A 534 34.62 23.89 8.58
CA LEU A 534 36.07 23.78 8.79
C LEU A 534 36.75 25.16 8.66
N PHE A 535 37.23 25.69 9.77
CA PHE A 535 37.91 26.99 9.82
C PHE A 535 39.44 26.80 9.81
N ILE A 536 40.14 27.50 8.92
CA ILE A 536 41.58 27.39 8.69
C ILE A 536 42.21 28.78 8.70
N PHE A 537 43.01 29.08 9.73
CA PHE A 537 43.60 30.41 9.92
C PHE A 537 45.14 30.41 9.86
N LEU A 538 45.67 31.23 8.95
CA LEU A 538 47.10 31.49 8.85
C LEU A 538 47.61 32.28 10.07
N GLN A 539 48.81 31.94 10.50
CA GLN A 539 49.71 32.85 11.21
C GLN A 539 51.11 32.71 10.59
N SER A 540 51.51 33.62 9.71
CA SER A 540 52.74 33.54 8.92
C SER A 540 54.01 33.54 9.76
N SER A 541 53.97 34.14 10.96
CA SER A 541 55.06 34.08 11.94
C SER A 541 55.29 32.68 12.52
N ASN A 542 54.30 31.78 12.41
CA ASN A 542 54.43 30.39 12.81
C ASN A 542 54.89 29.54 11.62
N SER A 543 56.08 28.95 11.72
CA SER A 543 56.67 28.16 10.62
C SER A 543 55.87 26.91 10.24
N TYR A 544 55.19 26.27 11.19
CA TYR A 544 54.36 25.10 10.92
C TYR A 544 53.15 25.49 10.07
N MET A 545 52.39 26.50 10.51
CA MET A 545 51.20 26.95 9.79
C MET A 545 51.56 27.55 8.43
N ASN A 546 52.63 28.35 8.36
CA ASN A 546 53.11 28.91 7.10
C ASN A 546 53.56 27.82 6.09
N THR A 547 54.18 26.72 6.56
CA THR A 547 54.51 25.59 5.67
C THR A 547 53.26 24.87 5.16
N ILE A 548 52.24 24.64 6.00
CA ILE A 548 51.00 23.97 5.59
C ILE A 548 50.18 24.85 4.64
N TRP A 549 49.98 26.12 4.98
CA TRP A 549 49.22 27.08 4.16
C TRP A 549 49.75 27.19 2.73
N ASN A 550 51.06 27.08 2.53
CA ASN A 550 51.71 27.20 1.21
C ASN A 550 51.71 25.90 0.37
N GLN A 551 51.10 24.82 0.84
CA GLN A 551 50.89 23.60 0.04
C GLN A 551 49.79 23.79 -1.02
N ASN A 552 49.61 22.83 -1.93
CA ASN A 552 48.57 22.93 -2.94
C ASN A 552 47.18 22.83 -2.29
N VAL A 553 46.38 23.90 -2.38
CA VAL A 553 45.00 23.91 -1.86
C VAL A 553 44.08 22.98 -2.67
N GLY A 554 44.39 22.71 -3.94
CA GLY A 554 43.63 21.76 -4.75
C GLY A 554 43.68 20.32 -4.21
N ASN A 555 44.74 19.94 -3.48
CA ASN A 555 44.79 18.63 -2.82
C ASN A 555 43.83 18.53 -1.62
N LEU A 556 43.57 19.66 -0.95
CA LEU A 556 42.57 19.73 0.12
C LEU A 556 41.17 19.72 -0.48
N LEU A 557 40.90 20.60 -1.44
CA LEU A 557 39.58 20.75 -2.06
C LEU A 557 39.12 19.52 -2.86
N ALA A 558 40.03 18.66 -3.32
CA ALA A 558 39.68 17.40 -3.99
C ALA A 558 39.27 16.27 -3.03
N GLU A 559 39.44 16.44 -1.72
CA GLU A 559 39.18 15.41 -0.70
C GLU A 559 38.08 15.84 0.29
N VAL A 560 37.66 17.10 0.30
CA VAL A 560 36.62 17.58 1.24
C VAL A 560 35.23 17.08 0.79
N PRO A 561 34.37 16.57 1.70
CA PRO A 561 33.00 16.18 1.37
C PRO A 561 32.15 17.32 0.84
N ASP A 562 31.11 17.00 0.06
CA ASP A 562 30.28 18.01 -0.60
C ASP A 562 29.51 18.92 0.39
N ASN A 563 29.10 18.39 1.54
CA ASN A 563 28.43 19.13 2.63
C ASN A 563 29.40 19.83 3.61
N CYS A 564 30.58 20.26 3.18
CA CYS A 564 31.59 20.86 4.07
C CYS A 564 32.00 22.27 3.65
N HIS A 565 31.54 23.26 4.42
CA HIS A 565 31.97 24.65 4.28
C HIS A 565 33.40 24.86 4.83
N ILE A 566 34.28 25.46 4.03
CA ILE A 566 35.67 25.75 4.39
C ILE A 566 35.89 27.26 4.49
N PHE A 567 36.46 27.72 5.61
CA PHE A 567 36.70 29.14 5.87
C PHE A 567 38.20 29.44 5.96
N PHE A 568 38.74 30.14 4.97
CA PHE A 568 40.13 30.61 4.97
C PHE A 568 40.24 32.02 5.55
N GLY A 569 41.08 32.18 6.59
CA GLY A 569 41.35 33.49 7.23
C GLY A 569 42.80 33.64 7.70
N SER A 570 43.11 34.75 8.38
CA SER A 570 44.44 35.00 8.95
C SER A 570 44.37 35.76 10.28
N TYR A 571 45.27 35.41 11.20
CA TYR A 571 45.49 36.12 12.46
C TYR A 571 46.42 37.34 12.31
N ASP A 572 47.15 37.45 11.21
CA ASP A 572 48.19 38.46 11.03
C ASP A 572 47.61 39.86 10.82
N SER A 573 48.44 40.89 10.97
CA SER A 573 48.02 42.30 10.81
C SER A 573 47.63 42.67 9.37
N ASP A 574 48.15 41.91 8.41
CA ASP A 574 48.01 42.05 6.96
C ASP A 574 47.11 40.95 6.36
N TRP A 575 46.22 40.38 7.18
CA TRP A 575 45.24 39.33 6.85
C TRP A 575 44.53 39.49 5.50
N GLN A 576 44.25 40.72 5.06
CA GLN A 576 43.68 41.00 3.72
C GLN A 576 44.54 40.39 2.60
N SER A 577 45.86 40.59 2.66
CA SER A 577 46.79 40.10 1.65
C SER A 577 46.93 38.57 1.69
N ASP A 578 46.85 37.96 2.87
CA ASP A 578 46.91 36.50 3.03
C ASP A 578 45.69 35.82 2.43
N VAL A 579 44.51 36.36 2.75
CA VAL A 579 43.21 35.86 2.28
C VAL A 579 43.05 36.10 0.79
N ASP A 580 43.49 37.26 0.26
CA ASP A 580 43.53 37.52 -1.18
C ASP A 580 44.45 36.55 -1.93
N ALA A 581 45.59 36.18 -1.34
CA ALA A 581 46.51 35.19 -1.91
C ALA A 581 45.93 33.77 -1.91
N MET A 582 45.23 33.36 -0.85
CA MET A 582 44.53 32.07 -0.82
C MET A 582 43.36 32.05 -1.81
N ALA A 583 42.53 33.09 -1.85
CA ALA A 583 41.44 33.23 -2.82
C ALA A 583 41.93 33.13 -4.27
N THR A 584 43.10 33.71 -4.58
CA THR A 584 43.72 33.59 -5.91
C THR A 584 44.07 32.14 -6.26
N ARG A 585 44.55 31.36 -5.28
CA ARG A 585 44.88 29.93 -5.47
C ARG A 585 43.64 29.04 -5.59
N VAL A 586 42.62 29.27 -4.76
CA VAL A 586 41.33 28.55 -4.86
C VAL A 586 40.69 28.82 -6.21
N ASN A 587 40.63 30.08 -6.65
CA ASN A 587 40.14 30.42 -8.00
C ASN A 587 40.97 29.76 -9.12
N SER A 588 42.28 29.59 -8.93
CA SER A 588 43.12 28.85 -9.90
C SER A 588 42.80 27.35 -9.95
N TYR A 589 42.34 26.75 -8.85
CA TYR A 589 41.86 25.36 -8.84
C TYR A 589 40.45 25.26 -9.43
N LYS A 590 39.55 26.18 -9.05
CA LYS A 590 38.18 26.31 -9.57
C LYS A 590 38.14 26.38 -11.09
N ASN A 591 39.00 27.18 -11.71
CA ASN A 591 39.10 27.30 -13.17
C ASN A 591 39.49 25.99 -13.90
N GLY A 592 39.88 24.94 -13.17
CA GLY A 592 40.13 23.59 -13.70
C GLY A 592 38.98 22.58 -13.50
N GLN A 593 37.89 22.97 -12.81
CA GLN A 593 36.76 22.10 -12.52
C GLN A 593 35.66 22.15 -13.59
N ASN A 594 34.76 21.16 -13.59
CA ASN A 594 33.51 21.17 -14.35
C ASN A 594 32.50 22.18 -13.75
N SER A 595 31.30 22.28 -14.32
CA SER A 595 30.24 23.18 -13.83
C SER A 595 29.84 22.91 -12.39
N GLU A 596 29.65 21.64 -12.01
CA GLU A 596 29.30 21.25 -10.63
C GLU A 596 30.41 21.64 -9.64
N GLY A 597 31.66 21.24 -9.87
CA GLY A 597 32.78 21.56 -9.00
C GLY A 597 33.09 23.06 -8.95
N GLN A 598 32.73 23.85 -9.98
CA GLN A 598 32.77 25.30 -9.90
C GLN A 598 31.68 25.88 -8.98
N SER A 599 30.46 25.34 -9.07
CA SER A 599 29.32 25.71 -8.20
C SER A 599 29.60 25.34 -6.74
N TRP A 600 30.11 24.12 -6.49
CA TRP A 600 30.48 23.66 -5.16
C TRP A 600 31.51 24.57 -4.49
N ILE A 601 32.56 25.00 -5.22
CA ILE A 601 33.57 25.92 -4.69
C ILE A 601 32.96 27.30 -4.36
N ASP A 602 32.05 27.81 -5.18
CA ASP A 602 31.39 29.10 -4.92
C ASP A 602 30.49 29.07 -3.69
N ASN A 603 29.79 27.95 -3.47
CA ASN A 603 28.84 27.82 -2.36
C ASN A 603 29.52 27.45 -1.03
N ASN A 604 30.61 26.68 -1.06
CA ASN A 604 31.21 26.08 0.14
C ASN A 604 32.59 26.64 0.55
N VAL A 605 33.27 27.44 -0.28
CA VAL A 605 34.65 27.90 0.02
C VAL A 605 34.72 29.41 0.28
N HIS A 606 34.72 29.75 1.55
CA HIS A 606 34.63 31.12 2.04
C HIS A 606 35.97 31.73 2.45
N PHE A 607 36.02 33.06 2.40
CA PHE A 607 37.21 33.85 2.69
C PHE A 607 36.90 34.88 3.76
N VAL A 608 37.33 34.61 5.00
CA VAL A 608 37.07 35.45 6.18
C VAL A 608 37.81 36.78 6.02
N TYR A 609 37.05 37.84 5.72
CA TYR A 609 37.57 39.16 5.36
C TYR A 609 37.57 40.11 6.58
N GLN A 610 38.06 39.58 7.70
CA GLN A 610 38.45 40.30 8.91
C GLN A 610 39.57 39.56 9.63
N GLN A 611 40.27 40.23 10.56
CA GLN A 611 41.33 39.58 11.35
C GLN A 611 40.74 38.50 12.26
N ALA A 612 41.21 37.26 12.16
CA ALA A 612 40.61 36.11 12.85
C ALA A 612 40.57 36.29 14.39
N GLY A 613 41.61 36.91 14.97
CA GLY A 613 41.67 37.23 16.41
C GLY A 613 40.70 38.33 16.87
N SER A 614 39.88 38.89 15.98
CA SER A 614 38.83 39.87 16.29
C SER A 614 37.40 39.34 16.08
N ILE A 615 37.25 38.07 15.67
CA ILE A 615 35.95 37.40 15.56
C ILE A 615 35.31 37.29 16.95
N GLY A 616 34.01 37.56 17.03
CA GLY A 616 33.21 37.44 18.26
C GLY A 616 32.46 36.09 18.36
N GLY A 617 31.47 36.03 19.26
CA GLY A 617 30.57 34.88 19.38
C GLY A 617 31.25 33.57 19.77
N GLY A 618 30.65 32.44 19.37
CA GLY A 618 31.15 31.09 19.63
C GLY A 618 32.56 30.87 19.08
N LEU A 619 32.79 31.17 17.79
CA LEU A 619 34.09 31.00 17.16
C LEU A 619 35.19 31.85 17.81
N GLY A 620 34.91 33.11 18.16
CA GLY A 620 35.85 33.96 18.91
C GLY A 620 36.21 33.40 20.29
N SER A 621 35.25 32.75 20.95
CA SER A 621 35.43 32.10 22.26
C SER A 621 36.31 30.85 22.16
N VAL A 622 36.13 30.03 21.12
CA VAL A 622 36.95 28.85 20.84
C VAL A 622 38.37 29.23 20.38
N ILE A 623 38.50 30.24 19.52
CA ILE A 623 39.80 30.81 19.13
C ILE A 623 40.61 31.20 20.39
N SER A 624 39.95 31.91 21.31
CA SER A 624 40.58 32.41 22.53
C SER A 624 40.96 31.28 23.50
N SER A 625 40.14 30.24 23.63
CA SER A 625 40.34 29.17 24.62
C SER A 625 41.26 28.04 24.15
N TRP A 626 41.21 27.66 22.87
CA TRP A 626 42.02 26.56 22.32
C TRP A 626 43.36 27.04 21.75
N SER A 627 43.44 28.27 21.24
CA SER A 627 44.66 28.86 20.65
C SER A 627 45.29 27.98 19.55
N GLN A 628 44.48 27.53 18.58
CA GLN A 628 44.88 26.69 17.44
C GLN A 628 44.80 27.42 16.09
N PHE A 629 45.17 26.73 15.02
CA PHE A 629 45.05 27.22 13.63
C PHE A 629 43.82 26.68 12.89
N TYR A 630 43.19 25.63 13.43
CA TYR A 630 42.09 24.92 12.79
C TYR A 630 40.98 24.64 13.80
N TYR A 631 39.73 24.73 13.34
CA TYR A 631 38.53 24.47 14.16
C TYR A 631 37.47 23.77 13.31
N GLY A 632 36.78 22.80 13.88
CA GLY A 632 35.68 22.10 13.23
C GLY A 632 34.35 22.27 13.94
N ILE A 633 33.25 22.17 13.20
CA ILE A 633 31.89 21.94 13.72
C ILE A 633 31.27 20.80 12.90
N ASP A 634 30.69 19.82 13.58
CA ASP A 634 29.95 18.72 12.93
C ASP A 634 28.45 19.03 12.78
N ARG A 635 27.71 18.16 12.08
CA ARG A 635 26.24 18.24 11.90
C ARG A 635 25.46 18.30 13.22
N PHE A 636 26.03 17.85 14.33
CA PHE A 636 25.42 17.94 15.65
C PHE A 636 25.66 19.29 16.35
N GLN A 637 26.20 20.28 15.64
CA GLN A 637 26.58 21.59 16.16
C GLN A 637 27.64 21.48 17.26
N GLN A 638 28.50 20.45 17.24
CA GLN A 638 29.52 20.21 18.28
C GLN A 638 30.90 20.67 17.81
N TRP A 639 31.64 21.39 18.67
CA TRP A 639 33.01 21.80 18.34
C TRP A 639 33.96 20.60 18.25
N ARG A 640 34.63 20.43 17.11
CA ARG A 640 35.59 19.35 16.84
C ARG A 640 37.03 19.88 16.87
N GLU A 641 37.88 19.25 17.68
CA GLU A 641 39.33 19.48 17.63
C GLU A 641 39.94 18.69 16.46
N ILE A 642 40.68 19.40 15.62
CA ILE A 642 41.47 18.83 14.53
C ILE A 642 42.75 18.22 15.12
N GLY A 643 43.05 16.96 14.76
CA GLY A 643 44.19 16.23 15.30
C GLY A 643 45.51 16.40 14.54
N SER A 644 46.40 15.44 14.72
CA SER A 644 47.75 15.44 14.16
C SER A 644 47.78 15.29 12.63
N LEU A 645 48.01 16.39 11.92
CA LEU A 645 48.31 16.44 10.47
C LEU A 645 49.69 15.88 10.07
N TYR A 646 50.41 15.18 10.95
CA TYR A 646 51.77 14.68 10.67
C TYR A 646 51.75 13.60 9.59
N ASN A 647 52.63 13.75 8.60
CA ASN A 647 52.73 12.86 7.46
C ASN A 647 53.49 11.58 7.84
N TRP A 648 52.79 10.61 8.43
CA TRP A 648 53.34 9.28 8.68
C TRP A 648 53.60 8.52 7.37
N ALA A 649 52.87 8.82 6.29
CA ALA A 649 53.04 8.22 4.96
C ALA A 649 54.33 8.67 4.21
N LYS A 650 55.17 9.52 4.81
CA LYS A 650 56.38 10.10 4.24
C LYS A 650 57.29 9.06 3.58
N THR A 651 57.74 9.30 2.34
CA THR A 651 58.61 8.40 1.56
C THR A 651 60.02 8.96 1.42
N TRP A 652 60.13 10.25 1.12
CA TRP A 652 61.39 10.95 0.91
C TRP A 652 61.56 12.08 1.91
N THR A 653 62.81 12.46 2.21
CA THR A 653 63.07 13.62 3.09
C THR A 653 62.51 14.93 2.54
N SER A 654 62.28 15.01 1.23
CA SER A 654 61.66 16.14 0.51
C SER A 654 60.15 16.28 0.67
N ASP A 655 59.45 15.19 1.03
CA ASP A 655 58.01 15.22 1.26
C ASP A 655 57.70 16.09 2.48
N PRO A 656 56.55 16.79 2.56
CA PRO A 656 56.25 17.65 3.69
C PRO A 656 56.04 16.82 4.97
N ASP A 657 56.53 17.33 6.11
CA ASP A 657 56.35 16.66 7.42
C ASP A 657 54.89 16.67 7.91
N TYR A 658 54.04 17.52 7.31
CA TYR A 658 52.62 17.65 7.61
C TYR A 658 51.85 17.85 6.32
N ARG A 659 50.64 17.28 6.21
CA ARG A 659 49.82 17.35 4.99
C ARG A 659 48.66 18.32 5.15
N PHE A 660 48.41 19.14 4.14
CA PHE A 660 47.29 20.09 4.15
C PHE A 660 45.96 19.40 3.84
N ASP A 661 45.98 18.42 2.94
CA ASP A 661 44.85 17.58 2.55
C ASP A 661 44.31 16.70 3.69
N TYR A 662 45.13 16.40 4.71
CA TYR A 662 44.68 15.68 5.91
C TYR A 662 43.60 16.46 6.71
N LEU A 663 43.43 17.77 6.48
CA LEU A 663 42.30 18.51 7.04
C LEU A 663 40.95 18.04 6.49
N ALA A 664 40.87 17.52 5.26
CA ALA A 664 39.64 16.96 4.68
C ALA A 664 39.18 15.68 5.37
N LYS A 665 40.10 14.97 6.04
CA LYS A 665 39.81 13.67 6.67
C LYS A 665 38.91 13.81 7.89
N GLU A 666 38.86 14.98 8.51
CA GLU A 666 38.01 15.28 9.66
C GLU A 666 36.52 15.34 9.29
N PRO A 667 36.05 16.15 8.31
CA PRO A 667 34.66 16.10 7.89
C PRO A 667 34.26 14.77 7.25
N GLN A 668 35.17 14.06 6.55
CA GLN A 668 34.92 12.68 6.11
C GLN A 668 34.55 11.76 7.30
N MET A 669 35.30 11.85 8.41
CA MET A 669 35.03 11.11 9.64
C MET A 669 33.76 11.61 10.36
N TRP A 670 33.48 12.92 10.38
CA TRP A 670 32.25 13.44 11.02
C TRP A 670 30.98 13.00 10.30
N ASN A 671 31.02 12.93 8.97
CA ASN A 671 29.92 12.37 8.18
C ASN A 671 29.75 10.87 8.43
N ALA A 672 30.84 10.10 8.59
CA ALA A 672 30.77 8.68 8.95
C ALA A 672 30.26 8.44 10.38
N GLU A 673 30.53 9.35 11.32
CA GLU A 673 29.98 9.31 12.68
C GLU A 673 28.49 9.69 12.76
N PHE A 674 27.93 10.38 11.75
CA PHE A 674 26.54 10.82 11.75
C PHE A 674 25.52 9.67 11.82
N PRO A 675 25.50 8.67 10.91
CA PRO A 675 24.61 7.51 11.02
C PRO A 675 24.81 6.74 12.34
N VAL A 676 26.06 6.61 12.80
CA VAL A 676 26.43 5.91 14.04
C VAL A 676 25.76 6.52 15.28
N GLU A 677 25.70 7.86 15.36
CA GLU A 677 25.04 8.57 16.46
C GLU A 677 23.52 8.71 16.26
N MET A 678 23.04 8.79 15.01
CA MET A 678 21.62 8.87 14.69
C MET A 678 20.88 7.55 14.91
N ARG A 679 21.54 6.39 14.79
CA ARG A 679 20.88 5.08 14.80
C ARG A 679 19.98 4.80 16.00
N LYS A 680 20.32 5.31 17.19
CA LYS A 680 19.50 5.16 18.41
C LYS A 680 18.22 6.01 18.45
N HIS A 681 18.04 6.88 17.46
CA HIS A 681 16.86 7.75 17.30
C HIS A 681 15.86 7.18 16.28
N ASP A 682 16.21 6.07 15.62
CA ASP A 682 15.32 5.29 14.77
C ASP A 682 14.27 4.57 15.65
N PRO A 683 12.96 4.79 15.44
CA PRO A 683 11.91 4.21 16.28
C PRO A 683 11.78 2.68 16.17
N ALA A 684 12.31 2.04 15.13
CA ALA A 684 12.36 0.57 15.03
C ALA A 684 13.54 -0.05 15.80
N VAL A 685 14.45 0.76 16.36
CA VAL A 685 15.61 0.28 17.11
C VAL A 685 15.33 0.18 18.61
N THR A 686 15.33 -1.06 19.12
CA THR A 686 15.34 -1.33 20.57
C THR A 686 16.76 -1.23 21.12
N VAL A 687 16.99 -0.28 22.03
CA VAL A 687 18.31 -0.03 22.65
C VAL A 687 18.44 -0.74 24.01
N VAL A 688 19.52 -1.50 24.19
CA VAL A 688 19.92 -2.12 25.47
C VAL A 688 21.29 -1.58 25.89
N ASP A 689 21.31 -0.64 26.83
CA ASP A 689 22.54 -0.07 27.37
C ASP A 689 23.30 -1.06 28.27
N LEU A 690 24.62 -1.15 28.07
CA LEU A 690 25.53 -1.97 28.88
C LEU A 690 26.46 -1.10 29.74
N TRP A 691 27.05 -0.06 29.15
CA TRP A 691 27.83 0.97 29.85
C TRP A 691 27.27 2.33 29.48
N VAL A 692 26.82 3.11 30.47
CA VAL A 692 26.39 4.51 30.28
C VAL A 692 27.34 5.42 31.05
N ALA A 693 28.12 6.22 30.33
CA ALA A 693 29.09 7.18 30.88
C ALA A 693 30.00 6.59 32.00
N GLN A 694 30.49 5.36 31.82
CA GLN A 694 31.27 4.65 32.84
C GLN A 694 32.75 4.57 32.48
N ARG A 695 33.65 4.81 33.44
CA ARG A 695 35.10 4.88 33.19
C ARG A 695 35.79 3.51 33.30
N HIS A 696 36.37 3.04 32.21
CA HIS A 696 37.36 1.96 32.24
C HIS A 696 38.70 2.49 32.77
N SER A 697 39.29 1.82 33.76
CA SER A 697 40.48 2.33 34.46
C SER A 697 41.74 2.33 33.57
N GLY A 698 41.92 1.29 32.75
CA GLY A 698 43.04 1.14 31.80
C GLY A 698 44.44 1.19 32.42
N GLY A 699 45.45 1.22 31.55
CA GLY A 699 46.85 1.36 31.93
C GLY A 699 47.85 0.99 30.82
N TRP A 700 49.14 1.14 31.13
CA TRP A 700 50.27 0.82 30.23
C TRP A 700 50.51 -0.70 30.03
N SER A 701 49.72 -1.54 30.68
CA SER A 701 49.84 -3.00 30.66
C SER A 701 48.56 -3.64 30.14
N SER A 702 48.64 -4.81 29.50
CA SER A 702 47.46 -5.59 29.16
C SER A 702 46.78 -6.20 30.40
N GLY A 703 45.52 -6.59 30.26
CA GLY A 703 44.78 -7.36 31.26
C GLY A 703 43.80 -6.58 32.13
N HIS A 704 43.59 -5.29 31.88
CA HIS A 704 42.49 -4.54 32.50
C HIS A 704 41.14 -5.03 31.96
N LYS A 705 40.15 -5.08 32.85
CA LYS A 705 38.81 -5.63 32.59
C LYS A 705 37.76 -4.78 33.31
N SER A 706 36.67 -4.48 32.64
CA SER A 706 35.43 -3.95 33.24
C SER A 706 34.31 -4.95 33.02
N PHE A 707 33.30 -4.92 33.91
CA PHE A 707 32.10 -5.77 33.82
C PHE A 707 30.87 -4.89 33.97
N ALA A 708 29.81 -5.19 33.22
CA ALA A 708 28.50 -4.58 33.34
C ALA A 708 27.43 -5.53 32.78
N ASN A 709 26.16 -5.24 33.07
CA ASN A 709 25.03 -6.10 32.72
C ASN A 709 24.06 -5.34 31.82
N GLY A 710 23.51 -6.03 30.82
CA GLY A 710 22.37 -5.59 30.03
C GLY A 710 21.13 -6.39 30.40
N THR A 711 19.95 -5.77 30.35
CA THR A 711 18.67 -6.48 30.47
C THR A 711 17.99 -6.49 29.12
N PHE A 712 18.03 -7.64 28.46
CA PHE A 712 17.46 -7.85 27.15
C PHE A 712 15.95 -8.16 27.25
N PRO A 713 15.19 -7.94 26.15
CA PRO A 713 13.81 -8.37 26.04
C PRO A 713 13.56 -9.86 26.36
N SER A 714 12.30 -10.26 26.42
CA SER A 714 11.95 -11.68 26.61
C SER A 714 12.43 -12.53 25.43
N SER A 715 12.65 -13.84 25.61
CA SER A 715 13.04 -14.72 24.50
C SER A 715 12.04 -14.70 23.33
N ALA A 716 10.74 -14.56 23.61
CA ALA A 716 9.71 -14.39 22.58
C ALA A 716 9.90 -13.10 21.77
N THR A 717 10.32 -12.00 22.43
CA THR A 717 10.66 -10.74 21.77
C THR A 717 12.01 -10.82 21.07
N MET A 718 13.00 -11.52 21.63
CA MET A 718 14.31 -11.71 20.97
C MET A 718 14.19 -12.45 19.63
N LEU A 719 13.18 -13.31 19.47
CA LEU A 719 12.89 -13.99 18.21
C LEU A 719 12.31 -13.05 17.12
N THR A 720 11.78 -11.87 17.45
CA THR A 720 11.29 -10.94 16.42
C THR A 720 12.44 -10.26 15.69
N PHE A 721 13.58 -10.04 16.36
CA PHE A 721 14.77 -9.38 15.79
C PHE A 721 15.61 -10.29 14.90
N ASN A 722 15.96 -9.82 13.71
CA ASN A 722 16.94 -10.47 12.83
C ASN A 722 18.29 -9.72 12.74
N THR A 723 18.32 -8.46 13.19
CA THR A 723 19.47 -7.57 13.12
C THR A 723 19.94 -7.18 14.52
N MET A 724 21.25 -7.16 14.72
CA MET A 724 21.88 -6.74 15.98
C MET A 724 23.17 -5.99 15.71
N GLU A 725 23.26 -4.79 16.29
CA GLU A 725 24.40 -3.90 16.13
C GLU A 725 24.95 -3.52 17.51
N VAL A 726 26.27 -3.37 17.64
CA VAL A 726 26.88 -2.86 18.89
C VAL A 726 27.41 -1.46 18.65
N TYR A 727 26.79 -0.50 19.31
CA TYR A 727 27.32 0.85 19.43
C TYR A 727 28.41 0.85 20.50
N MET A 728 29.56 1.41 20.17
CA MET A 728 30.65 1.67 21.11
C MET A 728 31.25 3.05 20.88
N HIS A 729 31.25 3.87 21.94
CA HIS A 729 31.99 5.11 22.03
C HIS A 729 33.06 5.00 23.12
N HIS A 730 34.31 5.21 22.71
CA HIS A 730 35.48 5.24 23.60
C HIS A 730 35.99 6.68 23.73
N GLY A 731 35.43 7.42 24.69
CA GLY A 731 35.80 8.79 25.00
C GLY A 731 36.99 8.89 25.97
N CYS A 732 37.59 10.08 26.08
CA CYS A 732 38.68 10.38 27.00
C CYS A 732 38.43 11.66 27.80
N SER A 733 39.08 11.79 28.97
CA SER A 733 38.65 12.71 30.02
C SER A 733 38.59 14.20 29.63
N GLU A 734 39.42 14.65 28.69
CA GLU A 734 39.40 16.01 28.14
C GLU A 734 39.00 16.07 26.66
N ARG A 735 38.71 14.93 26.03
CA ARG A 735 38.45 14.79 24.58
C ARG A 735 39.56 15.32 23.67
N ARG A 736 40.82 15.31 24.17
CA ARG A 736 41.99 15.92 23.51
C ARG A 736 42.85 14.92 22.78
N ASP A 737 43.42 15.36 21.66
CA ASP A 737 44.54 14.70 20.99
C ASP A 737 45.87 14.86 21.77
N ARG A 738 45.91 14.41 23.04
CA ARG A 738 47.14 14.21 23.85
C ARG A 738 46.88 13.52 25.20
N TYR A 739 47.43 12.32 25.42
CA TYR A 739 47.36 11.64 26.71
C TYR A 739 48.03 12.43 27.85
N GLN A 740 49.32 12.77 27.69
CA GLN A 740 50.10 13.51 28.69
C GLN A 740 50.16 15.00 28.38
N LYS A 741 49.75 15.84 29.34
CA LYS A 741 49.84 17.29 29.27
C LYS A 741 51.29 17.77 29.39
N SER A 742 51.52 19.03 28.99
CA SER A 742 52.82 19.70 29.11
C SER A 742 53.31 19.91 30.55
N ASP A 743 52.41 19.81 31.55
CA ASP A 743 52.74 19.84 32.98
C ASP A 743 53.09 18.45 33.56
N GLY A 744 53.01 17.40 32.74
CA GLY A 744 53.27 16.01 33.12
C GLY A 744 52.07 15.23 33.65
N SER A 745 50.91 15.88 33.86
CA SER A 745 49.65 15.22 34.22
C SER A 745 49.02 14.47 33.03
N TRP A 746 48.04 13.62 33.30
CA TRP A 746 47.33 12.81 32.31
C TRP A 746 45.90 13.35 32.15
N GLY A 747 45.35 13.40 30.93
CA GLY A 747 44.02 13.98 30.72
C GLY A 747 43.33 13.71 29.37
N GLY A 748 44.07 13.57 28.26
CA GLY A 748 43.46 13.27 26.96
C GLY A 748 43.44 11.78 26.62
N CYS A 749 43.36 11.48 25.33
CA CYS A 749 43.24 10.12 24.80
C CYS A 749 44.61 9.42 24.72
N HIS A 750 44.67 8.12 25.03
CA HIS A 750 45.92 7.34 25.07
C HIS A 750 46.53 7.14 23.68
N GLU A 751 47.85 7.19 23.61
CA GLU A 751 48.63 7.36 22.37
C GLU A 751 48.96 6.06 21.59
N TRP A 752 48.23 4.97 21.83
CA TRP A 752 48.52 3.63 21.26
C TRP A 752 47.24 2.90 20.84
N ASP A 753 47.37 2.09 19.79
CA ASP A 753 46.36 1.22 19.17
C ASP A 753 46.29 -0.16 19.84
N TYR A 754 45.41 -0.30 20.82
CA TYR A 754 45.22 -1.57 21.54
C TYR A 754 44.02 -2.36 21.02
N ASP A 755 44.20 -3.68 20.94
CA ASP A 755 43.11 -4.66 20.82
C ASP A 755 42.15 -4.53 22.01
N GLN A 756 40.87 -4.34 21.70
CA GLN A 756 39.77 -4.23 22.65
C GLN A 756 38.66 -5.21 22.28
N ARG A 757 38.03 -5.81 23.29
CA ARG A 757 37.00 -6.83 23.11
C ARG A 757 35.87 -6.65 24.10
N LEU A 758 34.66 -6.83 23.61
CA LEU A 758 33.50 -7.13 24.43
C LEU A 758 33.29 -8.66 24.38
N ASN A 759 33.21 -9.27 25.55
CA ASN A 759 32.91 -10.69 25.70
C ASN A 759 31.60 -10.86 26.46
N ILE A 760 30.75 -11.80 26.03
CA ILE A 760 29.57 -12.22 26.80
C ILE A 760 29.96 -13.30 27.81
N CYS A 761 29.30 -13.34 28.96
CA CYS A 761 29.49 -14.33 30.02
C CYS A 761 28.35 -15.36 30.03
N GLN A 762 28.67 -16.65 29.92
CA GLN A 762 27.65 -17.73 29.90
C GLN A 762 26.88 -17.87 31.23
N GLU A 763 27.44 -17.37 32.34
CA GLU A 763 26.80 -17.34 33.66
C GLU A 763 27.01 -15.97 34.31
N VAL A 764 25.92 -15.22 34.56
CA VAL A 764 25.94 -13.93 35.26
C VAL A 764 26.57 -14.04 36.65
N GLY A 765 27.49 -13.14 36.98
CA GLY A 765 28.25 -13.14 38.23
C GLY A 765 29.40 -14.16 38.27
N ASN A 766 29.60 -14.96 37.23
CA ASN A 766 30.72 -15.88 37.10
C ASN A 766 31.67 -15.42 35.98
N HIS A 767 32.51 -14.44 36.31
CA HIS A 767 33.51 -13.82 35.42
C HIS A 767 34.47 -14.80 34.71
N SER A 768 34.53 -16.07 35.13
CA SER A 768 35.33 -17.11 34.47
C SER A 768 34.70 -17.62 33.16
N THR A 769 33.39 -17.43 32.99
CA THR A 769 32.62 -17.86 31.80
C THR A 769 32.61 -16.83 30.66
N CYS A 770 33.18 -15.63 30.88
CA CYS A 770 33.28 -14.58 29.86
C CYS A 770 34.36 -14.92 28.82
N GLY A 771 34.18 -16.00 28.07
CA GLY A 771 35.12 -16.52 27.08
C GLY A 771 34.78 -16.08 25.66
N ASP A 772 33.49 -16.08 25.33
CA ASP A 772 32.99 -15.87 23.98
C ASP A 772 33.12 -14.41 23.55
N GLU A 773 33.57 -14.20 22.32
CA GLU A 773 33.82 -12.87 21.77
C GLU A 773 32.57 -12.35 21.07
N PHE A 774 32.07 -11.21 21.53
CA PHE A 774 30.84 -10.62 21.07
C PHE A 774 31.11 -9.52 20.04
N VAL A 775 32.12 -8.67 20.27
CA VAL A 775 32.67 -7.74 19.27
C VAL A 775 34.11 -7.36 19.61
N ARG A 776 34.87 -6.95 18.59
CA ARG A 776 36.27 -6.52 18.68
C ARG A 776 36.45 -5.15 18.03
N TYR A 777 37.36 -4.35 18.59
CA TYR A 777 37.77 -3.04 18.10
C TYR A 777 39.28 -2.86 18.28
N ILE A 778 39.89 -1.96 17.52
CA ILE A 778 41.25 -1.49 17.79
C ILE A 778 41.20 0.00 18.11
N THR A 779 41.81 0.44 19.21
CA THR A 779 41.76 1.87 19.56
C THR A 779 42.46 2.74 18.54
N THR A 780 42.00 3.98 18.50
CA THR A 780 42.75 5.07 17.89
C THR A 780 44.11 5.26 18.58
N TYR A 781 45.01 5.95 17.89
CA TYR A 781 46.17 6.61 18.47
C TYR A 781 45.81 8.02 18.98
N GLY A 782 45.40 8.14 20.23
CA GLY A 782 45.24 9.44 20.88
C GLY A 782 44.00 10.23 20.48
N ARG A 783 42.97 9.61 19.91
CA ARG A 783 41.69 10.24 19.55
C ARG A 783 40.50 9.56 20.25
N GLU A 784 39.35 10.19 20.27
CA GLU A 784 38.09 9.50 20.57
C GLU A 784 37.62 8.74 19.33
N GLY A 785 36.70 7.80 19.50
CA GLY A 785 36.06 7.11 18.39
C GLY A 785 34.70 6.55 18.78
N ARG A 786 33.81 6.51 17.79
CA ARG A 786 32.41 6.07 17.85
C ARG A 786 32.19 5.11 16.71
N TRP A 787 31.64 3.94 17.00
CA TRP A 787 31.43 2.90 16.01
C TRP A 787 30.10 2.21 16.23
N LEU A 788 29.51 1.73 15.15
CA LEU A 788 28.35 0.86 15.13
C LEU A 788 28.71 -0.38 14.30
N THR A 789 28.72 -1.55 14.94
CA THR A 789 29.20 -2.78 14.32
C THR A 789 28.06 -3.78 14.20
N ASP A 790 27.70 -4.13 12.97
CA ASP A 790 26.77 -5.23 12.67
C ASP A 790 27.40 -6.55 13.18
N VAL A 791 26.69 -7.18 14.12
CA VAL A 791 27.01 -8.48 14.71
C VAL A 791 25.77 -9.39 14.68
N SER A 792 24.88 -9.20 13.70
CA SER A 792 23.59 -9.91 13.59
C SER A 792 23.74 -11.44 13.62
N SER A 793 24.85 -11.95 13.05
CA SER A 793 25.21 -13.38 13.12
C SER A 793 25.44 -13.93 14.54
N TYR A 794 25.55 -13.09 15.57
CA TYR A 794 25.75 -13.47 16.98
C TYR A 794 24.48 -13.35 17.83
N LEU A 795 23.32 -13.04 17.25
CA LEU A 795 22.02 -13.01 17.96
C LEU A 795 21.71 -14.30 18.72
N PHE A 796 22.21 -15.45 18.25
CA PHE A 796 22.09 -16.75 18.96
C PHE A 796 22.65 -16.73 20.39
N MET A 797 23.60 -15.83 20.70
CA MET A 797 24.17 -15.67 22.05
C MET A 797 23.19 -15.00 23.04
N LEU A 798 22.13 -14.35 22.53
CA LEU A 798 21.18 -13.54 23.30
C LEU A 798 19.72 -13.97 23.12
N GLN A 799 19.44 -15.03 22.35
CA GLN A 799 18.07 -15.50 22.04
C GLN A 799 17.21 -15.81 23.29
N ASP A 800 17.82 -16.22 24.40
CA ASP A 800 17.10 -16.49 25.66
C ASP A 800 16.65 -15.19 26.38
N GLY A 801 17.19 -14.05 25.98
CA GLY A 801 16.85 -12.73 26.51
C GLY A 801 17.31 -12.50 27.96
N GLY A 802 16.62 -11.60 28.66
CA GLY A 802 16.79 -11.37 30.10
C GLY A 802 18.13 -10.74 30.51
N LEU A 803 18.54 -10.96 31.77
CA LEU A 803 19.75 -10.36 32.33
C LEU A 803 21.00 -11.09 31.83
N GLN A 804 21.89 -10.35 31.16
CA GLN A 804 23.15 -10.85 30.60
C GLN A 804 24.34 -10.03 31.13
N GLU A 805 25.47 -10.69 31.38
CA GLU A 805 26.69 -10.06 31.88
C GLU A 805 27.76 -10.02 30.78
N PHE A 806 28.43 -8.88 30.65
CA PHE A 806 29.50 -8.67 29.69
C PHE A 806 30.79 -8.29 30.37
N ARG A 807 31.90 -8.66 29.75
CA ARG A 807 33.25 -8.24 30.10
C ARG A 807 33.86 -7.46 28.96
N TYR A 808 34.10 -6.17 29.19
CA TYR A 808 34.99 -5.38 28.38
C TYR A 808 36.45 -5.63 28.78
N GLY A 809 37.33 -5.88 27.80
CA GLY A 809 38.77 -6.04 27.99
C GLY A 809 39.57 -5.17 27.02
N GLY A 810 40.46 -4.35 27.56
CA GLY A 810 41.34 -3.44 26.80
C GLY A 810 42.48 -2.94 27.68
N ALA A 811 43.52 -2.35 27.08
CA ALA A 811 44.56 -1.65 27.85
C ALA A 811 44.28 -0.14 27.96
N ASN A 812 43.72 0.47 26.92
CA ASN A 812 43.37 1.90 26.91
C ASN A 812 42.33 2.23 27.99
N GLY A 813 42.54 3.33 28.72
CA GLY A 813 41.62 3.84 29.75
C GLY A 813 40.80 5.01 29.22
N GLY A 814 39.49 4.97 29.40
CA GLY A 814 38.56 5.92 28.81
C GLY A 814 37.16 5.83 29.41
N TRP A 815 36.27 6.71 28.95
CA TRP A 815 34.84 6.61 29.18
C TRP A 815 34.24 5.68 28.13
N LEU A 816 33.44 4.72 28.58
CA LEU A 816 32.70 3.80 27.72
C LEU A 816 31.23 4.23 27.71
N ASN A 817 30.71 4.41 26.51
CA ASN A 817 29.28 4.25 26.23
C ASN A 817 29.15 3.04 25.29
N ILE A 818 28.49 1.97 25.73
CA ILE A 818 28.35 0.73 24.97
C ILE A 818 26.90 0.26 25.10
N SER A 819 26.25 0.05 23.97
CA SER A 819 24.84 -0.33 23.88
C SER A 819 24.66 -1.34 22.75
N VAL A 820 23.72 -2.27 22.92
CA VAL A 820 23.30 -3.21 21.87
C VAL A 820 22.00 -2.69 21.28
N TYR A 821 21.95 -2.55 19.96
CA TYR A 821 20.78 -2.14 19.21
C TYR A 821 20.19 -3.39 18.54
N LEU A 822 18.88 -3.57 18.68
CA LEU A 822 18.12 -4.71 18.17
C LEU A 822 17.01 -4.19 17.25
N SER A 823 16.88 -4.78 16.06
CA SER A 823 15.93 -4.35 15.04
C SER A 823 15.62 -5.49 14.06
N THR A 824 14.69 -5.26 13.14
CA THR A 824 14.28 -6.20 12.10
C THR A 824 14.22 -5.48 10.76
N TRP A 825 14.94 -6.00 9.75
CA TRP A 825 14.99 -5.45 8.39
C TRP A 825 15.03 -6.62 7.40
N ASP A 826 14.38 -6.50 6.23
CA ASP A 826 14.38 -7.54 5.19
C ASP A 826 13.99 -8.94 5.76
N ASP A 827 12.85 -9.04 6.46
CA ASP A 827 12.55 -10.23 7.27
C ASP A 827 12.21 -11.49 6.46
N ASP A 828 13.25 -12.25 6.11
CA ASP A 828 13.19 -13.58 5.49
C ASP A 828 12.67 -14.69 6.44
N GLY A 829 12.27 -14.34 7.67
CA GLY A 829 11.87 -15.27 8.71
C GLY A 829 13.02 -16.09 9.29
N MET A 830 14.28 -15.83 8.91
CA MET A 830 15.43 -16.61 9.37
C MET A 830 15.98 -16.00 10.65
N ARG A 831 16.28 -16.85 11.64
CA ARG A 831 16.91 -16.43 12.90
C ARG A 831 18.13 -17.30 13.21
N PRO A 832 19.28 -16.72 13.60
CA PRO A 832 20.42 -17.50 14.07
C PRO A 832 20.12 -18.04 15.47
N THR A 833 19.85 -19.34 15.57
CA THR A 833 19.41 -19.99 16.81
C THR A 833 20.49 -20.84 17.49
N SER A 834 21.61 -21.11 16.81
CA SER A 834 22.78 -21.75 17.44
C SER A 834 24.05 -21.54 16.62
N ALA A 835 25.21 -21.84 17.22
CA ALA A 835 26.47 -21.86 16.50
C ALA A 835 27.48 -22.83 17.12
N GLU A 836 28.46 -23.26 16.32
CA GLU A 836 29.65 -24.00 16.76
C GLU A 836 30.91 -23.14 16.62
N TYR A 837 31.75 -23.08 17.67
CA TYR A 837 33.05 -22.41 17.60
C TYR A 837 34.03 -23.22 16.72
N ALA A 838 34.32 -22.66 15.55
CA ALA A 838 35.01 -23.36 14.48
C ALA A 838 36.53 -23.30 14.63
N PHE A 839 37.11 -22.10 14.61
CA PHE A 839 38.55 -21.92 14.46
C PHE A 839 39.09 -20.75 15.28
N SER A 840 40.34 -20.91 15.72
CA SER A 840 41.11 -19.90 16.43
C SER A 840 42.32 -19.44 15.64
N GLY A 841 42.77 -18.22 15.93
CA GLY A 841 44.04 -17.68 15.48
C GLY A 841 45.28 -18.39 16.05
N GLY A 842 46.45 -17.77 15.83
CA GLY A 842 47.75 -18.17 16.38
C GLY A 842 48.93 -17.55 15.61
N THR A 843 50.15 -17.95 15.99
CA THR A 843 51.39 -17.46 15.38
C THR A 843 51.48 -17.83 13.90
N PHE A 844 51.48 -16.83 13.02
CA PHE A 844 51.46 -17.00 11.57
C PHE A 844 52.87 -17.24 11.03
N ARG A 845 53.18 -18.50 10.72
CA ARG A 845 54.44 -18.98 10.10
C ARG A 845 54.21 -20.39 9.55
N GLY A 846 55.24 -21.09 9.06
CA GLY A 846 55.10 -22.32 8.26
C GLY A 846 54.20 -23.44 8.85
N GLU A 847 54.07 -23.51 10.17
CA GLU A 847 53.22 -24.47 10.89
C GLU A 847 51.77 -23.98 11.16
N TYR A 848 51.37 -22.79 10.69
CA TYR A 848 50.05 -22.20 10.98
C TYR A 848 48.89 -23.09 10.50
N ASN A 849 49.09 -23.81 9.40
CA ASN A 849 48.11 -24.76 8.84
C ASN A 849 48.36 -26.22 9.31
N ASN A 850 49.26 -26.45 10.26
CA ASN A 850 49.51 -27.76 10.83
C ASN A 850 48.43 -28.13 11.86
N GLN A 851 47.59 -29.11 11.49
CA GLN A 851 46.51 -29.65 12.32
C GLN A 851 46.97 -30.23 13.67
N SER A 852 48.27 -30.51 13.84
CA SER A 852 48.85 -30.96 15.11
C SER A 852 49.08 -29.83 16.12
N GLN A 853 49.08 -28.57 15.67
CA GLN A 853 49.33 -27.38 16.49
C GLN A 853 48.06 -26.56 16.70
N TYR A 854 47.21 -26.44 15.68
CA TYR A 854 45.96 -25.66 15.74
C TYR A 854 44.79 -26.45 15.14
N LYS A 855 43.56 -26.20 15.62
CA LYS A 855 42.34 -26.70 14.97
C LYS A 855 42.24 -26.05 13.57
N ARG A 856 42.34 -26.88 12.53
CA ARG A 856 42.25 -26.48 11.10
C ARG A 856 41.28 -27.36 10.29
N LEU A 857 40.69 -28.37 10.94
CA LEU A 857 39.53 -29.12 10.47
C LEU A 857 38.46 -29.06 11.56
N HIS A 858 37.20 -28.96 11.15
CA HIS A 858 36.04 -29.00 12.02
C HIS A 858 34.93 -29.78 11.32
N ASN A 859 34.45 -30.83 11.97
CA ASN A 859 33.24 -31.52 11.51
C ASN A 859 32.04 -30.77 12.09
N LEU A 860 31.09 -30.37 11.24
CA LEU A 860 29.87 -29.64 11.59
C LEU A 860 28.80 -30.65 12.04
N SER A 861 28.05 -30.29 13.08
CA SER A 861 26.99 -31.10 13.68
C SER A 861 25.64 -30.40 13.52
N ILE A 862 25.20 -30.29 12.27
CA ILE A 862 24.06 -29.46 11.85
C ILE A 862 22.80 -29.82 12.65
N PRO A 863 22.21 -28.89 13.41
CA PRO A 863 20.99 -29.12 14.18
C PRO A 863 19.78 -29.46 13.31
N SER A 864 18.86 -30.27 13.84
CA SER A 864 17.59 -30.56 13.19
C SER A 864 16.74 -29.29 13.07
N GLY A 865 16.22 -29.01 11.87
CA GLY A 865 15.44 -27.80 11.59
C GLY A 865 16.28 -26.61 11.10
N THR A 866 17.60 -26.78 10.90
CA THR A 866 18.45 -25.76 10.25
C THR A 866 18.09 -25.63 8.77
N ASP A 867 17.79 -24.42 8.33
CA ASP A 867 17.49 -24.09 6.93
C ASP A 867 18.66 -23.39 6.22
N LYS A 868 19.52 -22.66 6.95
CA LYS A 868 20.68 -21.92 6.41
C LYS A 868 21.88 -22.03 7.33
N VAL A 869 23.08 -22.09 6.73
CA VAL A 869 24.35 -22.27 7.44
C VAL A 869 25.35 -21.24 6.96
N VAL A 870 25.98 -20.53 7.91
CA VAL A 870 26.80 -19.35 7.63
C VAL A 870 28.13 -19.44 8.38
N ILE A 871 29.23 -19.04 7.74
CA ILE A 871 30.50 -18.74 8.42
C ILE A 871 30.42 -17.29 8.91
N SER A 872 30.67 -17.04 10.18
CA SER A 872 30.91 -15.69 10.72
C SER A 872 32.30 -15.64 11.35
N SER A 873 33.18 -14.80 10.81
CA SER A 873 34.61 -14.81 11.17
C SER A 873 35.20 -13.41 11.30
N VAL A 874 35.61 -13.03 12.52
CA VAL A 874 36.38 -11.80 12.78
C VAL A 874 37.87 -12.12 12.74
N VAL A 875 38.62 -11.44 11.86
CA VAL A 875 40.06 -11.68 11.71
C VAL A 875 40.89 -10.39 11.67
N THR A 876 41.96 -10.36 12.46
CA THR A 876 42.92 -9.25 12.49
C THR A 876 44.36 -9.77 12.54
N GLY A 877 45.26 -9.23 11.72
CA GLY A 877 46.69 -9.53 11.74
C GLY A 877 47.48 -8.60 12.67
N HIS A 878 48.45 -9.16 13.39
CA HIS A 878 49.26 -8.46 14.39
C HIS A 878 50.75 -8.79 14.23
N GLY A 879 51.60 -7.82 14.58
CA GLY A 879 53.06 -7.97 14.56
C GLY A 879 53.70 -7.47 13.28
N PHE A 880 54.93 -6.96 13.40
CA PHE A 880 55.66 -6.25 12.35
C PHE A 880 57.19 -6.31 12.56
N GLY A 881 57.94 -5.96 11.52
CA GLY A 881 59.40 -5.80 11.54
C GLY A 881 60.16 -7.10 11.80
N LYS A 882 59.49 -8.25 11.67
CA LYS A 882 60.01 -9.55 12.08
C LYS A 882 60.70 -10.32 10.97
N ASP A 883 60.32 -10.07 9.72
CA ASP A 883 60.80 -10.74 8.52
C ASP A 883 60.52 -9.85 7.29
N ASP A 884 61.00 -10.23 6.12
CA ASP A 884 60.89 -9.41 4.90
C ASP A 884 59.45 -9.16 4.43
N ALA A 885 58.50 -10.06 4.74
CA ALA A 885 57.10 -9.89 4.36
C ALA A 885 56.31 -8.93 5.29
N ASN A 886 56.90 -8.52 6.41
CA ASN A 886 56.29 -7.63 7.41
C ASN A 886 54.92 -8.11 7.95
N CYS A 887 54.70 -9.43 7.93
CA CYS A 887 53.49 -10.03 8.48
C CYS A 887 53.44 -9.89 10.02
N ALA A 888 52.27 -10.01 10.68
CA ALA A 888 50.94 -10.19 10.07
C ALA A 888 50.11 -8.90 10.03
N GLU A 889 50.58 -7.79 10.60
CA GLU A 889 49.87 -6.50 10.58
C GLU A 889 49.89 -5.84 9.19
N PHE A 890 51.03 -5.87 8.51
CA PHE A 890 51.27 -5.20 7.22
C PHE A 890 51.58 -6.19 6.09
N CYS A 891 50.86 -7.31 6.08
CA CYS A 891 50.83 -8.23 4.94
C CYS A 891 49.42 -8.79 4.76
N ASN A 892 48.96 -8.86 3.51
CA ASN A 892 47.70 -9.47 3.10
C ASN A 892 47.83 -10.99 3.28
N HIS A 893 47.39 -11.46 4.44
CA HIS A 893 47.17 -12.86 4.71
C HIS A 893 45.74 -13.23 4.31
N GLU A 894 45.63 -14.40 3.68
CA GLU A 894 44.43 -14.89 3.01
C GLU A 894 43.76 -15.95 3.88
N HIS A 895 42.43 -15.93 4.00
CA HIS A 895 41.65 -16.79 4.91
C HIS A 895 40.71 -17.71 4.18
N ARG A 896 41.23 -18.87 3.75
CA ARG A 896 40.45 -19.83 2.98
C ARG A 896 39.68 -20.79 3.87
N PHE A 897 38.38 -20.85 3.63
CA PHE A 897 37.47 -21.87 4.16
C PHE A 897 37.07 -22.81 3.02
N SER A 898 37.05 -24.12 3.27
CA SER A 898 36.63 -25.11 2.26
C SER A 898 35.88 -26.28 2.87
N MET A 899 34.85 -26.75 2.17
CA MET A 899 34.02 -27.89 2.59
C MET A 899 33.36 -28.53 1.35
N ASN A 900 33.31 -29.86 1.29
CA ASN A 900 32.59 -30.64 0.27
C ASN A 900 32.90 -30.25 -1.20
N GLY A 901 34.12 -29.78 -1.48
CA GLY A 901 34.56 -29.35 -2.82
C GLY A 901 34.39 -27.87 -3.11
N ASN A 902 33.62 -27.15 -2.30
CA ASN A 902 33.47 -25.69 -2.35
C ASN A 902 34.54 -24.99 -1.50
N ASN A 903 34.78 -23.71 -1.79
CA ASN A 903 35.64 -22.85 -0.98
C ASN A 903 35.28 -21.37 -1.15
N ALA A 904 35.59 -20.58 -0.14
CA ALA A 904 35.54 -19.12 -0.12
C ALA A 904 36.77 -18.60 0.65
N GLN A 905 37.11 -17.33 0.46
CA GLN A 905 38.32 -16.74 1.03
C GLN A 905 38.09 -15.27 1.36
N GLU A 906 38.56 -14.84 2.52
CA GLU A 906 38.64 -13.43 2.91
C GLU A 906 40.10 -12.94 2.86
N ASP A 907 40.32 -11.78 2.24
CA ASP A 907 41.65 -11.21 1.96
C ASP A 907 41.70 -9.72 2.34
N PHE A 908 42.89 -9.23 2.71
CA PHE A 908 43.10 -7.84 3.14
C PHE A 908 44.07 -7.08 2.22
N PRO A 909 43.65 -6.69 1.00
CA PRO A 909 44.54 -6.20 -0.05
C PRO A 909 45.31 -4.92 0.32
N MET A 910 44.76 -4.03 1.16
CA MET A 910 45.45 -2.81 1.61
C MET A 910 46.75 -3.09 2.40
N ALA A 911 46.88 -4.28 3.00
CA ALA A 911 48.08 -4.70 3.70
C ALA A 911 49.21 -5.14 2.74
N GLY A 912 48.92 -5.33 1.44
CA GLY A 912 49.90 -5.68 0.41
C GLY A 912 50.44 -7.12 0.49
N ASN A 913 50.91 -7.68 -0.62
CA ASN A 913 51.41 -9.05 -0.73
C ASN A 913 52.84 -9.10 -1.33
N GLY A 914 53.28 -10.28 -1.79
CA GLY A 914 54.61 -10.46 -2.35
C GLY A 914 54.85 -9.73 -3.69
N SER A 915 53.79 -9.19 -4.31
CA SER A 915 53.83 -8.47 -5.59
C SER A 915 53.45 -6.98 -5.48
N VAL A 916 52.69 -6.61 -4.45
CA VAL A 916 52.17 -5.24 -4.23
C VAL A 916 52.46 -4.85 -2.78
N GLY A 917 53.20 -3.77 -2.53
CA GLY A 917 53.48 -3.34 -1.15
C GLY A 917 52.21 -2.84 -0.43
N SER A 918 52.23 -2.87 0.92
CA SER A 918 51.19 -2.26 1.77
C SER A 918 50.88 -0.82 1.32
N ASP A 919 49.59 -0.49 1.24
CA ASP A 919 49.15 0.86 0.92
C ASP A 919 49.49 1.79 2.09
N ARG A 920 50.40 2.73 1.85
CA ARG A 920 50.90 3.64 2.87
C ARG A 920 49.87 4.68 3.33
N GLU A 921 48.70 4.72 2.67
CA GLU A 921 47.54 5.53 3.07
C GLU A 921 46.23 4.73 3.06
N GLY A 922 46.28 3.39 3.11
CA GLY A 922 45.09 2.54 3.08
C GLY A 922 44.03 2.94 4.12
N CYS A 923 44.40 2.96 5.41
CA CYS A 923 43.49 3.38 6.47
C CYS A 923 43.12 4.86 6.45
N ALA A 924 43.94 5.73 5.82
CA ALA A 924 43.59 7.14 5.62
C ALA A 924 42.60 7.36 4.45
N LYS A 925 42.38 6.36 3.60
CA LYS A 925 41.30 6.38 2.60
C LYS A 925 39.97 5.96 3.22
N GLU A 926 40.00 5.01 4.15
CA GLU A 926 38.84 4.50 4.91
C GLU A 926 38.27 5.46 5.97
N THR A 927 38.59 6.76 5.93
CA THR A 927 38.03 7.75 6.86
C THR A 927 36.55 8.04 6.60
N HIS A 928 36.12 7.94 5.34
CA HIS A 928 34.70 8.03 4.96
C HIS A 928 33.89 6.77 5.33
N THR A 929 34.55 5.63 5.60
CA THR A 929 33.93 4.36 6.05
C THR A 929 34.08 4.13 7.56
N GLY A 930 34.39 5.19 8.33
CA GLY A 930 34.40 5.17 9.80
C GLY A 930 35.77 5.05 10.46
N THR A 931 36.88 5.09 9.73
CA THR A 931 38.21 5.21 10.35
C THR A 931 38.40 6.61 10.94
N VAL A 932 38.72 6.69 12.24
CA VAL A 932 39.00 7.98 12.89
C VAL A 932 40.18 8.70 12.22
N ALA A 933 40.00 9.96 11.82
CA ALA A 933 41.01 10.74 11.12
C ALA A 933 42.08 11.35 12.04
N ASN A 934 43.20 11.77 11.44
CA ASN A 934 44.27 12.60 12.04
C ASN A 934 44.65 12.18 13.47
N GLN A 935 44.95 10.91 13.61
CA GLN A 935 45.43 10.34 14.86
C GLN A 935 46.94 10.59 15.01
N LYS A 936 47.49 10.20 16.15
CA LYS A 936 48.94 10.00 16.28
C LYS A 936 49.37 8.67 15.65
N GLY A 937 50.66 8.36 15.76
CA GLY A 937 51.21 7.07 15.33
C GLY A 937 50.95 6.74 13.85
N SER A 938 51.18 5.49 13.48
CA SER A 938 51.16 5.01 12.09
C SER A 938 49.75 4.79 11.53
N TRP A 939 48.77 5.62 11.91
CA TRP A 939 47.37 5.45 11.54
C TRP A 939 47.06 5.39 10.03
N PRO A 940 47.78 6.07 9.10
CA PRO A 940 47.43 6.02 7.67
C PRO A 940 47.71 4.67 7.00
N TYR A 941 48.63 3.87 7.53
CA TYR A 941 49.07 2.63 6.87
C TYR A 941 47.98 1.56 6.83
N GLY A 942 47.72 1.03 5.63
CA GLY A 942 46.82 -0.09 5.39
C GLY A 942 47.29 -1.38 6.06
N ARG A 943 46.35 -2.10 6.65
CA ARG A 943 46.57 -3.18 7.61
C ARG A 943 45.65 -4.37 7.34
N ALA A 944 46.01 -5.52 7.90
CA ALA A 944 45.34 -6.77 7.60
C ALA A 944 44.12 -7.02 8.52
N GLY A 945 42.95 -6.59 8.07
CA GLY A 945 41.65 -6.85 8.70
C GLY A 945 41.23 -5.85 9.79
N TRP A 946 41.89 -4.69 9.86
CA TRP A 946 41.54 -3.60 10.79
C TRP A 946 42.25 -2.30 10.41
N CYS A 947 41.68 -1.17 10.80
CA CYS A 947 42.38 0.11 10.90
C CYS A 947 42.33 0.61 12.35
N PRO A 948 43.36 1.33 12.85
CA PRO A 948 43.30 1.92 14.19
C PRO A 948 42.12 2.87 14.25
N GLY A 949 41.22 2.72 15.22
CA GLY A 949 40.03 3.57 15.28
C GLY A 949 38.97 3.30 14.21
N GLN A 950 38.92 2.09 13.66
CA GLN A 950 37.79 1.54 12.90
C GLN A 950 37.30 0.28 13.64
N ASP A 951 36.04 -0.10 13.43
CA ASP A 951 35.52 -1.37 13.94
C ASP A 951 35.97 -2.56 13.10
N THR A 952 36.00 -3.74 13.71
CA THR A 952 36.36 -4.98 13.00
C THR A 952 35.11 -5.82 12.77
N LYS A 953 34.46 -5.56 11.64
CA LYS A 953 33.22 -6.23 11.21
C LYS A 953 33.46 -7.73 10.99
N PRO A 954 32.53 -8.62 11.36
CA PRO A 954 32.63 -10.04 11.02
C PRO A 954 32.54 -10.24 9.50
N TRP A 955 33.41 -11.07 8.94
CA TRP A 955 33.21 -11.59 7.58
C TRP A 955 32.13 -12.69 7.64
N VAL A 956 31.02 -12.47 6.94
CA VAL A 956 29.84 -13.32 6.94
C VAL A 956 29.67 -13.95 5.56
N TRP A 957 29.59 -15.28 5.48
CA TRP A 957 29.51 -16.01 4.22
C TRP A 957 28.56 -17.21 4.27
N ASP A 958 27.59 -17.27 3.35
CA ASP A 958 26.62 -18.37 3.25
C ASP A 958 27.25 -19.64 2.67
N ILE A 959 27.09 -20.75 3.38
CA ILE A 959 27.59 -22.08 3.00
C ILE A 959 26.48 -23.14 2.96
N THR A 960 25.21 -22.74 2.94
CA THR A 960 24.03 -23.62 2.88
C THR A 960 24.13 -24.59 1.70
N ASN A 961 24.57 -24.09 0.54
CA ASN A 961 24.80 -24.86 -0.68
C ASN A 961 26.07 -25.74 -0.65
N TRP A 962 26.90 -25.65 0.40
CA TRP A 962 28.06 -26.53 0.58
C TRP A 962 27.72 -27.74 1.44
N VAL A 963 26.62 -27.70 2.19
CA VAL A 963 26.21 -28.75 3.13
C VAL A 963 25.74 -29.99 2.38
N ASP A 964 26.26 -31.15 2.77
CA ASP A 964 25.66 -32.44 2.46
C ASP A 964 24.53 -32.73 3.46
N TRP A 965 23.31 -32.46 3.02
CA TRP A 965 22.07 -32.69 3.77
C TRP A 965 21.65 -34.17 3.84
N SER A 966 22.33 -35.08 3.10
CA SER A 966 21.99 -36.52 3.10
C SER A 966 22.48 -37.29 4.34
N GLY A 967 23.09 -36.59 5.31
CA GLY A 967 23.70 -37.16 6.50
C GLY A 967 25.17 -37.57 6.31
N GLY A 968 25.81 -37.13 5.23
CA GLY A 968 27.25 -37.29 5.03
C GLY A 968 28.10 -36.38 5.95
N PRO A 969 29.41 -36.63 6.05
CA PRO A 969 30.30 -35.90 6.95
C PRO A 969 30.66 -34.51 6.40
N ASN A 970 29.98 -33.48 6.91
CA ASN A 970 30.33 -32.07 6.65
C ASN A 970 31.61 -31.69 7.41
N SER A 971 32.76 -31.71 6.72
CA SER A 971 34.07 -31.40 7.31
C SER A 971 34.67 -30.14 6.69
N MET A 972 34.66 -29.05 7.44
CA MET A 972 35.23 -27.77 7.03
C MET A 972 36.72 -27.69 7.36
N GLN A 973 37.50 -27.19 6.41
CA GLN A 973 38.90 -26.82 6.57
C GLN A 973 39.06 -25.30 6.60
N TYR A 974 39.94 -24.80 7.47
CA TYR A 974 40.39 -23.41 7.49
C TYR A 974 41.91 -23.34 7.26
N GLN A 975 42.35 -22.38 6.44
CA GLN A 975 43.76 -22.12 6.13
C GLN A 975 44.07 -20.62 6.15
N GLY A 976 45.18 -20.24 6.79
CA GLY A 976 45.80 -18.93 6.60
C GLY A 976 46.94 -19.03 5.58
N LEU A 977 46.90 -18.25 4.51
CA LEU A 977 47.85 -18.31 3.39
C LEU A 977 48.49 -16.93 3.14
N TYR A 978 49.56 -16.90 2.36
CA TYR A 978 50.21 -15.68 1.89
C TYR A 978 50.72 -15.90 0.46
N ASN A 979 50.16 -15.19 -0.52
CA ASN A 979 50.29 -15.46 -1.96
C ASN A 979 49.83 -16.90 -2.31
N GLY A 980 48.66 -17.31 -1.81
CA GLY A 980 48.03 -18.61 -2.08
C GLY A 980 48.70 -19.84 -1.44
N VAL A 981 49.77 -19.67 -0.64
CA VAL A 981 50.56 -20.77 -0.06
C VAL A 981 50.76 -20.62 1.46
N ASN A 982 51.17 -21.70 2.13
CA ASN A 982 51.57 -21.64 3.54
C ASN A 982 52.71 -20.62 3.72
N TYR A 983 52.48 -19.60 4.55
CA TYR A 983 53.45 -18.55 4.81
C TYR A 983 54.70 -19.07 5.53
N VAL A 984 55.88 -18.82 4.97
CA VAL A 984 57.18 -19.14 5.58
C VAL A 984 58.02 -17.85 5.67
N PRO A 985 58.21 -17.28 6.88
CA PRO A 985 58.99 -16.06 7.08
C PRO A 985 60.40 -16.12 6.46
N GLN A 986 60.86 -15.01 5.87
CA GLN A 986 62.20 -14.90 5.28
C GLN A 986 63.04 -13.85 6.01
N ASN A 987 64.33 -14.15 6.22
CA ASN A 987 65.28 -13.24 6.90
C ASN A 987 64.80 -12.73 8.28
N GLU A 988 64.34 -13.65 9.15
CA GLU A 988 63.80 -13.29 10.47
C GLU A 988 64.77 -12.45 11.34
N GLN A 989 64.25 -11.36 11.90
CA GLN A 989 64.95 -10.39 12.72
C GLN A 989 64.73 -10.65 14.23
N SER A 990 65.71 -10.27 15.04
CA SER A 990 65.60 -10.36 16.50
C SER A 990 64.76 -9.25 17.14
N SER A 991 64.60 -8.11 16.45
CA SER A 991 64.01 -6.87 17.00
C SER A 991 62.56 -6.59 16.62
N GLY A 992 61.92 -7.43 15.81
CA GLY A 992 60.48 -7.32 15.46
C GLY A 992 59.56 -8.02 16.45
N THR A 993 58.28 -7.65 16.43
CA THR A 993 57.18 -8.32 17.16
C THR A 993 56.75 -9.59 16.43
N ASN A 994 56.33 -10.63 17.14
CA ASN A 994 56.01 -11.91 16.49
C ASN A 994 54.74 -11.81 15.63
N GLN A 995 54.75 -12.47 14.47
CA GLN A 995 53.60 -12.54 13.56
C GLN A 995 52.47 -13.37 14.18
N ASP A 996 51.31 -12.76 14.39
CA ASP A 996 50.16 -13.38 15.06
C ASP A 996 48.87 -13.02 14.32
N ILE A 997 48.08 -14.01 13.94
CA ILE A 997 46.76 -13.80 13.35
C ILE A 997 45.71 -14.13 14.40
N ARG A 998 44.77 -13.23 14.65
CA ARG A 998 43.70 -13.41 15.65
C ARG A 998 42.38 -13.64 14.94
N VAL A 999 41.96 -14.90 14.90
CA VAL A 999 40.70 -15.36 14.30
C VAL A 999 39.74 -15.79 15.40
N THR A 1000 38.50 -15.35 15.28
CA THR A 1000 37.32 -15.91 15.95
C THR A 1000 36.36 -16.31 14.85
N SER A 1001 36.18 -17.61 14.57
CA SER A 1001 35.21 -18.09 13.58
C SER A 1001 34.15 -18.96 14.24
N TYR A 1002 32.88 -18.64 14.00
CA TYR A 1002 31.72 -19.46 14.34
C TYR A 1002 31.07 -19.99 13.05
N ILE A 1003 30.54 -21.21 13.10
CA ILE A 1003 29.54 -21.69 12.12
C ILE A 1003 28.18 -21.43 12.75
N VAL A 1004 27.40 -20.54 12.15
CA VAL A 1004 26.09 -20.12 12.66
C VAL A 1004 25.01 -20.85 11.88
N TYR A 1005 24.04 -21.39 12.62
CA TYR A 1005 22.88 -22.11 12.12
C TYR A 1005 21.64 -21.24 12.24
N TYR A 1006 20.97 -21.06 11.12
CA TYR A 1006 19.74 -20.30 11.00
C TYR A 1006 18.58 -21.26 10.76
N THR A 1007 17.49 -21.03 11.48
CA THR A 1007 16.20 -21.74 11.33
C THR A 1007 15.15 -20.74 10.91
N ASN A 1008 14.27 -21.12 9.97
CA ASN A 1008 13.13 -20.31 9.59
C ASN A 1008 12.04 -20.42 10.66
N ILE A 1009 11.72 -19.31 11.33
CA ILE A 1009 10.70 -19.31 12.39
C ILE A 1009 9.28 -19.32 11.83
N SER A 1010 9.07 -18.95 10.56
CA SER A 1010 7.75 -19.04 9.89
C SER A 1010 7.37 -20.48 9.50
N SER A 1011 8.36 -21.34 9.22
CA SER A 1011 8.13 -22.77 8.95
C SER A 1011 7.91 -23.59 10.23
N SER A 1012 8.34 -23.05 11.37
CA SER A 1012 8.10 -23.65 12.68
C SER A 1012 6.65 -23.43 13.12
N ASN A 1013 5.86 -24.51 13.12
CA ASN A 1013 4.49 -24.51 13.65
C ASN A 1013 4.50 -24.19 15.17
N VAL A 1014 4.47 -22.90 15.51
CA VAL A 1014 4.18 -22.41 16.86
C VAL A 1014 2.69 -22.60 17.10
N SER A 1015 2.34 -23.81 17.54
CA SER A 1015 0.95 -24.21 17.76
C SER A 1015 0.31 -23.40 18.90
N GLY A 1016 -0.45 -22.36 18.54
CA GLY A 1016 -1.47 -21.76 19.40
C GLY A 1016 -1.02 -20.67 20.38
N ALA A 1017 -0.44 -19.57 19.88
CA ALA A 1017 -0.40 -18.28 20.59
C ALA A 1017 -0.16 -17.03 19.69
N MET A 1018 -0.58 -17.05 18.42
CA MET A 1018 -0.44 -15.90 17.49
C MET A 1018 -1.61 -15.86 16.49
N LEU A 1019 -2.82 -15.54 16.95
CA LEU A 1019 -3.94 -15.04 16.15
C LEU A 1019 -4.95 -14.35 17.09
N ASP A 1020 -4.59 -13.16 17.55
CA ASP A 1020 -5.54 -12.08 17.83
C ASP A 1020 -4.75 -10.76 17.82
N ASN A 1021 -4.94 -9.96 16.77
CA ASN A 1021 -4.35 -8.63 16.66
C ASN A 1021 -5.49 -7.61 16.60
N SER A 1022 -6.37 -7.63 17.62
CA SER A 1022 -7.52 -6.74 17.75
C SER A 1022 -7.70 -6.10 19.14
N GLU A 1023 -6.60 -5.88 19.88
CA GLU A 1023 -6.62 -4.98 21.05
C GLU A 1023 -5.58 -3.84 20.91
N GLN A 1024 -6.05 -2.69 20.40
CA GLN A 1024 -5.45 -1.41 20.75
C GLN A 1024 -5.55 -1.21 22.28
N PRO A 1025 -4.56 -0.60 22.94
CA PRO A 1025 -4.59 -0.40 24.39
C PRO A 1025 -5.65 0.65 24.77
N MET A 1026 -6.84 0.18 25.15
CA MET A 1026 -7.90 1.04 25.69
C MET A 1026 -7.45 1.83 26.93
N GLU A 1027 -7.95 3.05 27.00
CA GLU A 1027 -7.70 4.05 28.02
C GLU A 1027 -7.85 3.56 29.47
N ASN A 1028 -7.04 4.11 30.37
CA ASN A 1028 -7.43 4.25 31.78
C ASN A 1028 -7.19 5.68 32.26
N ASN A 1029 -8.28 6.45 32.21
CA ASN A 1029 -8.47 7.81 32.72
C ASN A 1029 -7.60 8.22 33.94
N PRO A 1030 -6.73 9.24 33.83
CA PRO A 1030 -6.26 10.04 34.96
C PRO A 1030 -7.20 11.24 35.21
N PRO A 1031 -7.44 11.65 36.48
CA PRO A 1031 -8.41 12.69 36.77
C PRO A 1031 -7.87 14.11 36.50
N ASN A 1032 -8.50 14.80 35.55
CA ASN A 1032 -8.90 16.21 35.60
C ASN A 1032 -7.89 17.23 36.21
N ASN A 1033 -7.22 18.02 35.37
CA ASN A 1033 -7.45 19.48 35.21
C ASN A 1033 -6.21 20.23 34.64
N SER A 1034 -6.49 21.37 33.98
CA SER A 1034 -5.60 22.42 33.43
C SER A 1034 -4.70 22.05 32.23
N ALA A 1035 -5.02 22.69 31.10
CA ALA A 1035 -4.25 22.69 29.86
C ALA A 1035 -2.87 23.37 30.00
N VAL A 1036 -1.90 22.85 29.24
CA VAL A 1036 -0.60 23.48 28.94
C VAL A 1036 -0.30 23.17 27.47
N ASN A 1037 0.20 24.16 26.71
CA ASN A 1037 0.64 23.96 25.33
C ASN A 1037 1.65 22.81 25.22
N VAL A 1038 1.53 22.03 24.14
CA VAL A 1038 2.61 21.13 23.71
C VAL A 1038 3.61 21.96 22.90
N ASP A 1039 4.50 22.68 23.60
CA ASP A 1039 5.75 23.13 22.99
C ASP A 1039 6.57 21.89 22.62
N ALA A 1040 7.11 21.83 21.40
CA ALA A 1040 7.90 20.70 20.92
C ALA A 1040 9.05 20.35 21.88
N GLU A 1041 9.10 19.11 22.38
CA GLU A 1041 10.08 18.73 23.39
C GLU A 1041 11.51 18.82 22.85
N VAL A 1042 12.35 19.52 23.61
CA VAL A 1042 13.72 19.86 23.25
C VAL A 1042 14.58 18.61 23.16
N TRP A 1043 15.32 18.47 22.05
CA TRP A 1043 16.19 17.34 21.73
C TRP A 1043 17.42 17.28 22.66
N MET A 1044 17.22 16.88 23.91
CA MET A 1044 18.28 16.77 24.93
C MET A 1044 18.93 15.39 24.92
N ARG A 1045 20.27 15.36 24.83
CA ARG A 1045 21.09 14.25 25.32
C ARG A 1045 21.65 14.63 26.69
N ASP A 1046 21.66 13.69 27.63
CA ASP A 1046 22.01 13.89 29.04
C ASP A 1046 23.25 14.77 29.31
N GLU A 1047 23.02 15.90 29.97
CA GLU A 1047 24.06 16.75 30.56
C GLU A 1047 24.63 16.14 31.85
N TYR A 1048 25.35 15.03 31.77
CA TYR A 1048 26.13 14.48 32.91
C TYR A 1048 27.63 14.33 32.61
N CYS A 1049 28.25 15.47 32.26
CA CYS A 1049 29.70 15.66 32.31
C CYS A 1049 30.07 17.01 32.95
N GLN A 1050 29.50 17.31 34.13
CA GLN A 1050 30.06 18.38 34.99
C GLN A 1050 31.10 17.81 35.96
N THR A 1051 32.08 18.65 36.29
CA THR A 1051 33.30 18.29 37.01
C THR A 1051 33.08 18.10 38.50
N GLU A 1052 33.15 16.86 38.99
CA GLU A 1052 33.45 16.63 40.41
C GLU A 1052 34.96 16.80 40.67
N ASN A 1053 35.30 17.46 41.78
CA ASN A 1053 36.66 17.83 42.13
C ASN A 1053 37.43 16.65 42.76
N ASP A 1054 38.67 16.45 42.32
CA ASP A 1054 39.83 16.09 43.17
C ASP A 1054 41.15 16.60 42.52
#